data_AF-A0A4V3HQH3-F1
#
_entry.id   AF-A0A4V3HQH3-F1
#
_cell.length_a   1.000
_cell.length_b   1.000
_cell.length_c   1.000
_cell.angle_alpha   90.00
_cell.angle_beta   90.00
_cell.angle_gamma   90.00
#
_symmetry.space_group_name_H-M   'P 1'
#
loop_
_entity.id
_entity.type
_entity.pdbx_description
1 polymer ?
#
loop_
_entity_poly.entity_id
_entity_poly.type
_entity_poly.pdbx_seq_one_letter_code
_entity_poly.pdbx_strand_id
1 'polypeptide(L)'
;MSETPYSAVDETRRILDLVLGTVDLPAEAEKRARSVQFTATRDTPYFPIPFKETELASALKAIEGGIASALAATRDGENVPPKINVSLDKSTAPFLIQAYLATVGGFGKLDPEVKSLLKDTDLLRAQSDPYRRMSANLYETKRPREYHHIHGSLEASTTLRMLGLEPFRPDLEDHDSIVEAIESRVKQFTVEELEAMNAAHGQAGVPALKHEAFLRTPHGKAIVDLPPWAVDNLESSTPPAPLPDPSSKRLLSGVKVLELCRIIAGPAIDRILAEYGADVLKITSATCPFSRSTATWAKRAADLDLKTDAGREHFDALLAEADVLLDGYRPGALEKLGYGASALAELARGRGRGYRVSGVAWEQGRFMGLDEPVVPPFPMSDYGTGCLGAVAALTDLYHRATRGGSWHGKVSLLQYDLLLVKAGRYPGDVEREMRALAGDEFLALRHSHSVDQISGAALRAMRRYAPALFAAPEIRETWFAGGYGTEAEAVRPVVEIEGVHVGFRRASRPNGSDEASWDFGPEEDYLVEVPWMNGGDGQYEGLGQDFTKRVIASMSDETNPRLRQVLASLIQHVHDFAREVDLTTDEWLAGVQMINWAGQMSDDRRNEGQLLCDVIGLESLVDDITNRVAVKNGNPGTATAILGPFWRADTPTRDNGGSIVLECPADGEVAFMYGQVTDSNTGEPVAKASVDVWQASTNGLYEQQDADQPEHNLRGKFFTDDEGRYGFYCLRPTPYPVPDDGPAGKLLSLLHRHPYRPAHIHLIVQSHGFKPVTTQIFDEKSKYLDDDSVFAVKDALTVSFTERTGDAKAGLELQYNIQLAPLQ
;
A
#
# COMPACT_ATOMS: atom_id res chain seq x y z
N MET A 1 21.33 -36.75 12.09
CA MET A 1 21.30 -35.82 10.93
C MET A 1 20.48 -34.64 11.40
N SER A 2 21.00 -33.42 11.29
CA SER A 2 20.44 -32.24 11.98
C SER A 2 19.08 -31.86 11.41
N GLU A 3 18.06 -31.88 12.27
CA GLU A 3 16.69 -31.43 11.99
C GLU A 3 16.61 -29.90 12.04
N THR A 4 17.34 -29.22 11.15
CA THR A 4 17.13 -27.80 10.90
C THR A 4 15.94 -27.67 9.94
N PRO A 5 14.87 -26.95 10.29
CA PRO A 5 13.76 -26.72 9.37
C PRO A 5 14.23 -25.98 8.11
N TYR A 6 13.58 -26.22 6.98
CA TYR A 6 13.93 -25.55 5.72
C TYR A 6 13.68 -24.03 5.83
N SER A 7 14.72 -23.24 5.56
CA SER A 7 14.68 -21.79 5.43
C SER A 7 14.94 -21.41 3.97
N ALA A 8 14.01 -20.68 3.36
CA ALA A 8 14.18 -20.14 2.03
C ALA A 8 15.27 -19.05 2.01
N VAL A 9 15.43 -18.28 3.09
CA VAL A 9 16.46 -17.25 3.26
C VAL A 9 17.87 -17.87 3.31
N ASP A 10 18.09 -18.92 4.10
CA ASP A 10 19.40 -19.58 4.16
C ASP A 10 19.72 -20.35 2.88
N GLU A 11 18.72 -20.98 2.25
CA GLU A 11 18.92 -21.64 0.97
C GLU A 11 19.21 -20.64 -0.17
N THR A 12 18.64 -19.43 -0.11
CA THR A 12 19.00 -18.32 -1.02
C THR A 12 20.48 -17.95 -0.89
N ARG A 13 21.04 -17.89 0.33
CA ARG A 13 22.48 -17.64 0.55
C ARG A 13 23.33 -18.76 -0.05
N ARG A 14 22.95 -20.02 0.17
CA ARG A 14 23.64 -21.18 -0.39
C ARG A 14 23.61 -21.19 -1.93
N ILE A 15 22.50 -20.76 -2.53
CA ILE A 15 22.39 -20.64 -4.00
C ILE A 15 23.22 -19.45 -4.50
N LEU A 16 23.24 -18.32 -3.81
CA LEU A 16 24.13 -17.20 -4.15
C LEU A 16 25.60 -17.64 -4.20
N ASP A 17 26.08 -18.36 -3.18
CA ASP A 17 27.44 -18.92 -3.16
C ASP A 17 27.71 -19.88 -4.33
N LEU A 18 26.73 -20.73 -4.67
CA LEU A 18 26.81 -21.64 -5.81
C LEU A 18 26.92 -20.86 -7.14
N VAL A 19 26.10 -19.82 -7.35
CA VAL A 19 26.13 -19.02 -8.58
C VAL A 19 27.45 -18.29 -8.70
N LEU A 20 27.88 -17.57 -7.65
CA LEU A 20 29.15 -16.82 -7.62
C LEU A 20 30.36 -17.73 -7.88
N GLY A 21 30.33 -18.99 -7.43
CA GLY A 21 31.37 -19.98 -7.74
C GLY A 21 31.41 -20.51 -9.19
N THR A 22 30.48 -20.07 -10.05
CA THR A 22 30.34 -20.55 -11.45
C THR A 22 30.46 -19.45 -12.51
N VAL A 23 30.67 -18.19 -12.12
CA VAL A 23 30.72 -17.03 -13.02
C VAL A 23 31.91 -16.13 -12.70
N ASP A 24 32.44 -15.46 -13.71
CA ASP A 24 33.44 -14.40 -13.53
C ASP A 24 32.71 -13.06 -13.36
N LEU A 25 32.98 -12.35 -12.27
CA LEU A 25 32.37 -11.06 -11.93
C LEU A 25 33.44 -10.09 -11.42
N PRO A 26 33.25 -8.77 -11.56
CA PRO A 26 34.12 -7.79 -10.91
C PRO A 26 34.22 -8.05 -9.40
N ALA A 27 35.44 -8.11 -8.86
CA ALA A 27 35.66 -8.49 -7.46
C ALA A 27 34.88 -7.63 -6.44
N GLU A 28 34.72 -6.33 -6.71
CA GLU A 28 33.88 -5.45 -5.87
C GLU A 28 32.38 -5.76 -6.00
N ALA A 29 31.90 -6.16 -7.18
CA ALA A 29 30.51 -6.60 -7.38
C ALA A 29 30.22 -7.91 -6.65
N GLU A 30 31.15 -8.89 -6.70
CA GLU A 30 31.03 -10.14 -5.93
C GLU A 30 31.00 -9.86 -4.42
N LYS A 31 31.95 -9.06 -3.91
CA LYS A 31 32.03 -8.67 -2.50
C LYS A 31 30.76 -7.96 -2.02
N ARG A 32 30.17 -7.09 -2.85
CA ARG A 32 28.91 -6.39 -2.57
C ARG A 32 27.70 -7.34 -2.62
N ALA A 33 27.63 -8.23 -3.60
CA ALA A 33 26.58 -9.27 -3.68
C ALA A 33 26.58 -10.19 -2.45
N ARG A 34 27.76 -10.56 -1.93
CA ARG A 34 27.91 -11.35 -0.68
C ARG A 34 27.48 -10.61 0.59
N SER A 35 27.33 -9.29 0.54
CA SER A 35 26.90 -8.45 1.67
C SER A 35 25.38 -8.16 1.70
N VAL A 36 24.64 -8.66 0.70
CA VAL A 36 23.19 -8.44 0.56
C VAL A 36 22.42 -9.03 1.74
N GLN A 37 21.50 -8.25 2.29
CA GLN A 37 20.56 -8.69 3.30
C GLN A 37 19.31 -9.26 2.62
N PHE A 38 18.96 -10.49 2.97
CA PHE A 38 17.76 -11.17 2.51
C PHE A 38 16.66 -11.04 3.58
N THR A 39 15.47 -10.61 3.17
CA THR A 39 14.30 -10.47 4.03
C THR A 39 13.14 -11.32 3.51
N ALA A 40 12.34 -11.90 4.40
CA ALA A 40 11.18 -12.71 4.04
C ALA A 40 10.09 -12.58 5.12
N THR A 41 8.85 -12.31 4.72
CA THR A 41 7.67 -12.38 5.61
C THR A 41 7.28 -13.83 5.87
N ARG A 42 7.51 -14.71 4.89
CA ARG A 42 7.35 -16.17 4.99
C ARG A 42 8.64 -16.87 4.58
N ASP A 43 9.33 -17.48 5.53
CA ASP A 43 10.58 -18.22 5.27
C ASP A 43 10.35 -19.68 4.82
N THR A 44 9.35 -19.91 3.95
CA THR A 44 9.04 -21.23 3.36
C THR A 44 8.61 -21.05 1.90
N PRO A 45 8.71 -22.10 1.05
CA PRO A 45 8.39 -21.99 -0.37
C PRO A 45 6.97 -21.54 -0.66
N TYR A 46 6.82 -20.82 -1.77
CA TYR A 46 5.56 -20.26 -2.23
C TYR A 46 4.95 -21.01 -3.42
N PHE A 47 5.77 -21.63 -4.27
CA PHE A 47 5.32 -22.23 -5.53
C PHE A 47 5.07 -23.74 -5.38
N PRO A 48 3.97 -24.28 -5.94
CA PRO A 48 3.67 -25.71 -5.93
C PRO A 48 4.47 -26.44 -7.03
N ILE A 49 5.79 -26.45 -6.88
CA ILE A 49 6.78 -26.97 -7.84
C ILE A 49 7.95 -27.61 -7.07
N PRO A 50 8.80 -28.47 -7.69
CA PRO A 50 9.92 -29.11 -7.01
C PRO A 50 11.19 -28.25 -6.90
N PHE A 51 11.22 -27.08 -7.54
CA PHE A 51 12.44 -26.28 -7.75
C PHE A 51 12.45 -24.96 -6.97
N LYS A 52 13.66 -24.54 -6.56
CA LYS A 52 13.96 -23.39 -5.71
C LYS A 52 13.99 -22.07 -6.47
N GLU A 53 12.87 -21.75 -7.13
CA GLU A 53 12.78 -20.60 -8.04
C GLU A 53 12.82 -19.25 -7.30
N THR A 54 12.11 -19.13 -6.17
CA THR A 54 12.14 -17.93 -5.31
C THR A 54 13.58 -17.65 -4.86
N GLU A 55 14.26 -18.68 -4.41
CA GLU A 55 15.59 -18.61 -3.84
C GLU A 55 16.64 -18.32 -4.93
N LEU A 56 16.54 -18.96 -6.10
CA LEU A 56 17.40 -18.66 -7.24
C LEU A 56 17.19 -17.25 -7.78
N ALA A 57 15.93 -16.81 -7.96
CA ALA A 57 15.65 -15.46 -8.42
C ALA A 57 16.17 -14.39 -7.43
N SER A 58 16.01 -14.63 -6.13
CA SER A 58 16.54 -13.74 -5.08
C SER A 58 18.07 -13.68 -5.09
N ALA A 59 18.74 -14.82 -5.28
CA ALA A 59 20.20 -14.87 -5.44
C ALA A 59 20.68 -14.09 -6.69
N LEU A 60 19.96 -14.18 -7.81
CA LEU A 60 20.28 -13.41 -9.02
C LEU A 60 20.05 -11.90 -8.82
N LYS A 61 18.97 -11.50 -8.14
CA LYS A 61 18.72 -10.07 -7.79
C LYS A 61 19.75 -9.54 -6.79
N ALA A 62 20.34 -10.37 -5.94
CA ALA A 62 21.47 -10.00 -5.09
C ALA A 62 22.77 -9.76 -5.90
N ILE A 63 23.03 -10.56 -6.93
CA ILE A 63 24.15 -10.34 -7.87
C ILE A 63 23.94 -9.04 -8.66
N GLU A 64 22.74 -8.83 -9.19
CA GLU A 64 22.36 -7.59 -9.88
C GLU A 64 22.58 -6.35 -8.99
N GLY A 65 22.08 -6.38 -7.75
CA GLY A 65 22.30 -5.30 -6.77
C GLY A 65 23.76 -5.08 -6.42
N GLY A 66 24.56 -6.15 -6.34
CA GLY A 66 26.02 -6.08 -6.15
C GLY A 66 26.74 -5.36 -7.30
N ILE A 67 26.36 -5.67 -8.55
CA ILE A 67 26.91 -5.02 -9.75
C ILE A 67 26.45 -3.57 -9.85
N ALA A 68 25.16 -3.28 -9.62
CA ALA A 68 24.62 -1.92 -9.60
C ALA A 68 25.30 -1.06 -8.51
N SER A 69 25.55 -1.62 -7.33
CA SER A 69 26.32 -0.98 -6.23
C SER A 69 27.78 -0.73 -6.60
N ALA A 70 28.45 -1.69 -7.26
CA ALA A 70 29.82 -1.51 -7.74
C ALA A 70 29.89 -0.43 -8.85
N LEU A 71 28.90 -0.41 -9.75
CA LEU A 71 28.78 0.59 -10.81
C LEU A 71 28.51 2.00 -10.22
N ALA A 72 27.64 2.12 -9.22
CA ALA A 72 27.43 3.38 -8.48
C ALA A 72 28.72 3.87 -7.79
N ALA A 73 29.52 2.97 -7.22
CA ALA A 73 30.81 3.32 -6.63
C ALA A 73 31.82 3.91 -7.63
N THR A 74 31.73 3.57 -8.93
CA THR A 74 32.55 4.21 -9.99
C THR A 74 32.17 5.67 -10.25
N ARG A 75 30.95 6.08 -9.88
CA ARG A 75 30.44 7.45 -10.00
C ARG A 75 30.69 8.28 -8.75
N ASP A 76 30.32 7.76 -7.59
CA ASP A 76 30.22 8.54 -6.34
C ASP A 76 31.47 8.45 -5.44
N GLY A 77 32.36 7.49 -5.71
CA GLY A 77 33.54 7.21 -4.89
C GLY A 77 33.25 6.33 -3.66
N GLU A 78 34.23 5.52 -3.26
CA GLU A 78 34.07 4.58 -2.14
C GLU A 78 34.31 5.27 -0.77
N ASN A 79 33.24 5.56 -0.03
CA ASN A 79 33.35 5.94 1.39
C ASN A 79 32.53 5.07 2.36
N VAL A 80 31.46 4.40 1.92
CA VAL A 80 30.74 3.36 2.69
C VAL A 80 30.19 2.30 1.70
N PRO A 81 30.28 0.99 1.99
CA PRO A 81 29.52 -0.01 1.24
C PRO A 81 28.02 0.17 1.53
N PRO A 82 27.17 0.47 0.53
CA PRO A 82 25.76 0.75 0.76
C PRO A 82 25.03 -0.50 1.22
N LYS A 83 24.06 -0.36 2.13
CA LYS A 83 23.17 -1.47 2.50
C LYS A 83 22.34 -1.88 1.28
N ILE A 84 22.44 -3.15 0.89
CA ILE A 84 21.61 -3.75 -0.17
C ILE A 84 20.62 -4.71 0.48
N ASN A 85 19.33 -4.55 0.18
CA ASN A 85 18.25 -5.42 0.66
C ASN A 85 17.53 -6.08 -0.54
N VAL A 86 17.23 -7.38 -0.39
CA VAL A 86 16.44 -8.17 -1.35
C VAL A 86 15.36 -8.91 -0.56
N SER A 87 14.10 -8.55 -0.79
CA SER A 87 12.96 -9.27 -0.21
C SER A 87 12.59 -10.48 -1.08
N LEU A 88 12.57 -11.66 -0.47
CA LEU A 88 12.09 -12.90 -1.10
C LEU A 88 10.59 -12.80 -1.44
N ASP A 89 9.82 -12.05 -0.66
CA ASP A 89 8.41 -11.76 -0.97
C ASP A 89 8.31 -10.95 -2.28
N LYS A 90 9.18 -9.94 -2.47
CA LYS A 90 9.31 -9.15 -3.71
C LYS A 90 9.86 -9.96 -4.89
N SER A 91 10.78 -10.90 -4.66
CA SER A 91 11.25 -11.83 -5.69
C SER A 91 10.16 -12.82 -6.15
N THR A 92 9.36 -13.32 -5.21
CA THR A 92 8.43 -14.42 -5.45
C THR A 92 7.26 -14.00 -6.33
N ALA A 93 6.25 -13.35 -5.76
CA ALA A 93 5.04 -13.04 -6.53
C ALA A 93 5.19 -11.81 -7.40
N PRO A 94 5.79 -10.72 -6.90
CA PRO A 94 5.90 -9.50 -7.66
C PRO A 94 6.75 -9.70 -8.91
N PHE A 95 7.92 -10.33 -8.86
CA PHE A 95 8.74 -10.45 -10.08
C PHE A 95 8.37 -11.65 -10.98
N LEU A 96 8.33 -12.88 -10.44
CA LEU A 96 8.22 -14.12 -11.24
C LEU A 96 6.80 -14.41 -11.77
N ILE A 97 5.75 -13.83 -11.19
CA ILE A 97 4.37 -13.93 -11.70
C ILE A 97 3.75 -12.58 -12.04
N GLN A 98 4.55 -11.54 -12.31
CA GLN A 98 4.07 -10.17 -12.56
C GLN A 98 3.00 -10.08 -13.67
N ALA A 99 3.08 -10.92 -14.71
CA ALA A 99 2.06 -11.03 -15.77
C ALA A 99 0.67 -11.48 -15.29
N TYR A 100 0.52 -11.91 -14.03
CA TYR A 100 -0.74 -12.29 -13.40
C TYR A 100 -1.14 -11.37 -12.23
N LEU A 101 -0.28 -10.42 -11.86
CA LEU A 101 -0.54 -9.39 -10.83
C LEU A 101 -0.80 -8.01 -11.43
N ALA A 102 -0.11 -7.66 -12.52
CA ALA A 102 -0.28 -6.37 -13.17
C ALA A 102 -1.69 -6.20 -13.74
N THR A 103 -2.22 -4.98 -13.64
CA THR A 103 -3.55 -4.62 -14.14
C THR A 103 -3.50 -3.39 -15.03
N VAL A 104 -4.49 -3.24 -15.91
CA VAL A 104 -4.75 -2.03 -16.70
C VAL A 104 -6.23 -1.72 -16.58
N GLY A 105 -6.58 -0.52 -16.14
CA GLY A 105 -7.96 -0.14 -15.78
C GLY A 105 -8.53 -0.96 -14.61
N GLY A 106 -7.68 -1.54 -13.75
CA GLY A 106 -8.07 -2.50 -12.70
C GLY A 106 -8.26 -3.95 -13.20
N PHE A 107 -8.19 -4.21 -14.50
CA PHE A 107 -8.36 -5.54 -15.09
C PHE A 107 -7.04 -6.28 -15.24
N GLY A 108 -6.97 -7.52 -14.76
CA GLY A 108 -5.79 -8.39 -14.88
C GLY A 108 -5.77 -9.21 -16.19
N LYS A 109 -4.64 -9.88 -16.48
CA LYS A 109 -4.41 -10.69 -17.71
C LYS A 109 -5.57 -11.64 -18.09
N LEU A 110 -6.22 -12.26 -17.10
CA LEU A 110 -7.26 -13.28 -17.31
C LEU A 110 -8.66 -12.69 -17.48
N ASP A 111 -8.82 -11.38 -17.30
CA ASP A 111 -10.10 -10.71 -17.40
C ASP A 111 -10.50 -10.50 -18.89
N PRO A 112 -11.74 -10.82 -19.30
CA PRO A 112 -12.20 -10.53 -20.67
C PRO A 112 -12.16 -9.04 -21.02
N GLU A 113 -12.40 -8.14 -20.07
CA GLU A 113 -12.54 -6.70 -20.32
C GLU A 113 -11.21 -6.02 -20.62
N VAL A 114 -10.08 -6.56 -20.11
CA VAL A 114 -8.73 -6.03 -20.41
C VAL A 114 -8.44 -5.99 -21.92
N LYS A 115 -9.04 -6.89 -22.71
CA LYS A 115 -8.90 -6.90 -24.17
C LYS A 115 -9.41 -5.64 -24.86
N SER A 116 -10.35 -4.92 -24.25
CA SER A 116 -10.85 -3.65 -24.78
C SER A 116 -9.83 -2.51 -24.65
N LEU A 117 -8.89 -2.63 -23.71
CA LEU A 117 -7.85 -1.65 -23.41
C LEU A 117 -6.52 -1.93 -24.13
N LEU A 118 -6.37 -3.10 -24.77
CA LEU A 118 -5.14 -3.52 -25.44
C LEU A 118 -5.33 -3.55 -26.96
N LYS A 119 -4.31 -3.07 -27.70
CA LYS A 119 -4.22 -3.25 -29.17
C LYS A 119 -4.26 -4.76 -29.48
N ASP A 120 -5.23 -5.21 -30.28
CA ASP A 120 -5.27 -6.62 -30.68
C ASP A 120 -4.03 -6.96 -31.50
N THR A 121 -3.27 -7.92 -31.01
CA THR A 121 -2.04 -8.43 -31.63
C THR A 121 -2.14 -9.91 -31.98
N ASP A 122 -3.28 -10.58 -31.75
CA ASP A 122 -3.51 -11.95 -32.21
C ASP A 122 -3.98 -11.97 -33.68
N LEU A 123 -3.16 -11.36 -34.55
CA LEU A 123 -3.45 -11.15 -35.98
C LEU A 123 -3.75 -12.45 -36.74
N LEU A 124 -3.27 -13.58 -36.24
CA LEU A 124 -3.47 -14.93 -36.81
C LEU A 124 -4.50 -15.76 -36.02
N ARG A 125 -5.19 -15.14 -35.05
CA ARG A 125 -6.25 -15.72 -34.22
C ARG A 125 -5.82 -17.02 -33.51
N ALA A 126 -4.54 -17.16 -33.19
CA ALA A 126 -3.98 -18.36 -32.56
C ALA A 126 -4.50 -18.58 -31.13
N GLN A 127 -4.96 -17.52 -30.47
CA GLN A 127 -5.50 -17.53 -29.11
C GLN A 127 -7.03 -17.38 -29.06
N SER A 128 -7.71 -17.40 -30.22
CA SER A 128 -9.15 -17.10 -30.32
C SER A 128 -10.07 -18.06 -29.57
N ASP A 129 -9.71 -19.35 -29.50
CA ASP A 129 -10.51 -20.41 -28.86
C ASP A 129 -9.59 -21.46 -28.17
N PRO A 130 -10.13 -22.30 -27.25
CA PRO A 130 -9.34 -23.30 -26.52
C PRO A 130 -8.63 -24.30 -27.44
N TYR A 131 -9.31 -24.77 -28.50
CA TYR A 131 -8.77 -25.72 -29.47
C TYR A 131 -7.48 -25.20 -30.13
N ARG A 132 -7.50 -23.94 -30.59
CA ARG A 132 -6.33 -23.30 -31.21
C ARG A 132 -5.22 -23.00 -30.21
N ARG A 133 -5.54 -22.62 -28.96
CA ARG A 133 -4.53 -22.48 -27.89
C ARG A 133 -3.81 -23.80 -27.60
N MET A 134 -4.55 -24.91 -27.58
CA MET A 134 -4.00 -26.24 -27.32
C MET A 134 -3.14 -26.80 -28.48
N SER A 135 -3.10 -26.13 -29.64
CA SER A 135 -2.06 -26.38 -30.65
C SER A 135 -0.63 -25.99 -30.21
N ALA A 136 -0.50 -25.36 -29.02
CA ALA A 136 0.76 -25.10 -28.33
C ALA A 136 0.83 -25.90 -27.01
N ASN A 137 1.00 -27.23 -27.11
CA ASN A 137 1.03 -28.09 -25.92
C ASN A 137 1.83 -29.41 -26.08
N LEU A 138 2.05 -30.10 -24.96
CA LEU A 138 2.63 -31.44 -24.88
C LEU A 138 1.60 -32.52 -25.21
N TYR A 139 1.99 -33.44 -26.09
CA TYR A 139 1.20 -34.61 -26.45
C TYR A 139 2.09 -35.86 -26.55
N GLU A 140 1.56 -37.02 -26.18
CA GLU A 140 2.22 -38.30 -26.38
C GLU A 140 2.29 -38.63 -27.89
N THR A 141 3.43 -39.14 -28.33
CA THR A 141 3.71 -39.49 -29.73
C THR A 141 3.38 -40.97 -30.02
N LYS A 142 3.69 -41.42 -31.23
CA LYS A 142 3.56 -42.83 -31.65
C LYS A 142 4.33 -43.82 -30.76
N ARG A 143 5.40 -43.37 -30.09
CA ARG A 143 6.12 -44.21 -29.12
C ARG A 143 5.54 -43.95 -27.71
N PRO A 144 5.05 -44.98 -27.00
CA PRO A 144 4.50 -44.79 -25.65
C PRO A 144 5.50 -44.11 -24.71
N ARG A 145 5.02 -43.12 -23.94
CA ARG A 145 5.80 -42.25 -23.03
C ARG A 145 6.89 -41.39 -23.69
N GLU A 146 6.90 -41.26 -25.00
CA GLU A 146 7.68 -40.26 -25.74
C GLU A 146 6.77 -39.08 -26.07
N TYR A 147 7.05 -37.89 -25.53
CA TYR A 147 6.18 -36.71 -25.64
C TYR A 147 6.84 -35.64 -26.51
N HIS A 148 6.03 -34.93 -27.30
CA HIS A 148 6.47 -33.84 -28.15
C HIS A 148 5.61 -32.59 -27.91
N HIS A 149 6.26 -31.45 -27.70
CA HIS A 149 5.61 -30.14 -27.61
C HIS A 149 5.43 -29.60 -29.03
N ILE A 150 4.20 -29.56 -29.54
CA ILE A 150 3.84 -28.83 -30.76
C ILE A 150 3.64 -27.35 -30.41
N HIS A 151 4.07 -26.40 -31.25
CA HIS A 151 4.14 -24.99 -30.85
C HIS A 151 3.39 -24.05 -31.82
N GLY A 152 2.06 -24.16 -31.86
CA GLY A 152 1.16 -23.29 -32.64
C GLY A 152 0.80 -21.94 -32.01
N SER A 153 1.49 -21.46 -30.97
CA SER A 153 1.06 -20.31 -30.17
C SER A 153 0.95 -18.97 -30.92
N LEU A 154 1.70 -18.83 -32.03
CA LEU A 154 1.62 -17.70 -32.97
C LEU A 154 1.00 -18.09 -34.33
N GLU A 155 1.03 -19.38 -34.70
CA GLU A 155 0.46 -19.89 -35.97
C GLU A 155 -0.19 -21.27 -35.75
N ALA A 156 -1.34 -21.27 -35.09
CA ALA A 156 -2.10 -22.48 -34.81
C ALA A 156 -2.57 -23.19 -36.09
N SER A 157 -2.87 -22.44 -37.15
CA SER A 157 -3.45 -22.94 -38.40
C SER A 157 -2.47 -23.81 -39.18
N THR A 158 -1.20 -23.41 -39.26
CA THR A 158 -0.16 -24.22 -39.92
C THR A 158 0.19 -25.45 -39.07
N THR A 159 0.30 -25.32 -37.75
CA THR A 159 0.55 -26.48 -36.86
C THR A 159 -0.59 -27.50 -36.90
N LEU A 160 -1.84 -27.07 -36.91
CA LEU A 160 -3.00 -27.96 -37.03
C LEU A 160 -3.05 -28.62 -38.43
N ARG A 161 -2.86 -27.86 -39.52
CA ARG A 161 -2.79 -28.43 -40.88
C ARG A 161 -1.64 -29.43 -41.06
N MET A 162 -0.49 -29.18 -40.43
CA MET A 162 0.65 -30.08 -40.43
C MET A 162 0.28 -31.44 -39.79
N LEU A 163 -0.57 -31.45 -38.76
CA LEU A 163 -1.13 -32.66 -38.16
C LEU A 163 -2.36 -33.22 -38.92
N GLY A 164 -2.70 -32.64 -40.07
CA GLY A 164 -3.88 -33.00 -40.86
C GLY A 164 -5.19 -32.74 -40.11
N LEU A 165 -5.27 -31.64 -39.37
CA LEU A 165 -6.45 -31.14 -38.66
C LEU A 165 -6.98 -29.85 -39.30
N GLU A 166 -8.28 -29.61 -39.13
CA GLU A 166 -8.90 -28.35 -39.54
C GLU A 166 -8.44 -27.19 -38.64
N PRO A 167 -8.04 -26.03 -39.18
CA PRO A 167 -7.58 -24.89 -38.38
C PRO A 167 -8.58 -24.34 -37.36
N PHE A 168 -9.88 -24.49 -37.60
CA PHE A 168 -10.95 -23.95 -36.77
C PHE A 168 -11.99 -25.04 -36.50
N ARG A 169 -12.20 -25.35 -35.22
CA ARG A 169 -13.17 -26.32 -34.72
C ARG A 169 -13.94 -25.71 -33.56
N PRO A 170 -14.87 -24.76 -33.82
CA PRO A 170 -15.66 -24.11 -32.77
C PRO A 170 -16.63 -25.07 -32.07
N ASP A 171 -16.80 -26.28 -32.59
CA ASP A 171 -17.51 -27.40 -31.97
C ASP A 171 -16.73 -28.09 -30.83
N LEU A 172 -15.42 -27.80 -30.70
CA LEU A 172 -14.55 -28.36 -29.66
C LEU A 172 -14.25 -27.30 -28.59
N GLU A 173 -15.14 -27.21 -27.60
CA GLU A 173 -14.99 -26.33 -26.42
C GLU A 173 -14.44 -27.06 -25.18
N ASP A 174 -14.71 -28.37 -25.07
CA ASP A 174 -14.34 -29.21 -23.93
C ASP A 174 -12.87 -29.68 -23.99
N HIS A 175 -12.23 -29.75 -22.82
CA HIS A 175 -10.81 -30.09 -22.69
C HIS A 175 -10.48 -31.48 -23.23
N ASP A 176 -11.15 -32.52 -22.73
CA ASP A 176 -10.84 -33.91 -23.08
C ASP A 176 -11.11 -34.17 -24.57
N SER A 177 -12.18 -33.59 -25.09
CA SER A 177 -12.55 -33.62 -26.51
C SER A 177 -11.48 -32.97 -27.42
N ILE A 178 -10.86 -31.87 -26.99
CA ILE A 178 -9.74 -31.23 -27.70
C ILE A 178 -8.47 -32.09 -27.62
N VAL A 179 -8.16 -32.66 -26.45
CA VAL A 179 -7.01 -33.55 -26.27
C VAL A 179 -7.12 -34.77 -27.16
N GLU A 180 -8.28 -35.44 -27.19
CA GLU A 180 -8.51 -36.59 -28.08
C GLU A 180 -8.32 -36.20 -29.55
N ALA A 181 -8.85 -35.05 -29.98
CA ALA A 181 -8.74 -34.58 -31.36
C ALA A 181 -7.28 -34.27 -31.79
N ILE A 182 -6.45 -33.70 -30.91
CA ILE A 182 -5.06 -33.34 -31.24
C ILE A 182 -4.11 -34.51 -31.00
N GLU A 183 -4.19 -35.16 -29.84
CA GLU A 183 -3.26 -36.23 -29.46
C GLU A 183 -3.41 -37.46 -30.35
N SER A 184 -4.62 -37.83 -30.77
CA SER A 184 -4.84 -38.94 -31.71
C SER A 184 -4.15 -38.76 -33.06
N ARG A 185 -3.76 -37.52 -33.41
CA ARG A 185 -2.97 -37.19 -34.60
C ARG A 185 -1.48 -37.17 -34.29
N VAL A 186 -1.06 -36.59 -33.17
CA VAL A 186 0.35 -36.63 -32.72
C VAL A 186 0.83 -38.08 -32.52
N LYS A 187 -0.03 -38.97 -32.01
CA LYS A 187 0.20 -40.42 -31.86
C LYS A 187 0.43 -41.19 -33.17
N GLN A 188 0.32 -40.55 -34.33
CA GLN A 188 0.59 -41.18 -35.63
C GLN A 188 2.07 -41.03 -36.05
N PHE A 189 2.78 -40.07 -35.45
CA PHE A 189 4.14 -39.65 -35.81
C PHE A 189 5.14 -39.90 -34.67
N THR A 190 6.40 -40.15 -35.00
CA THR A 190 7.52 -40.14 -34.03
C THR A 190 8.07 -38.72 -33.85
N VAL A 191 8.89 -38.51 -32.81
CA VAL A 191 9.63 -37.24 -32.63
C VAL A 191 10.42 -36.83 -33.87
N GLU A 192 11.09 -37.76 -34.54
CA GLU A 192 11.93 -37.44 -35.70
C GLU A 192 11.09 -37.03 -36.93
N GLU A 193 9.92 -37.64 -37.10
CA GLU A 193 8.93 -37.26 -38.13
C GLU A 193 8.37 -35.85 -37.83
N LEU A 194 8.01 -35.57 -36.58
CA LEU A 194 7.52 -34.25 -36.14
C LEU A 194 8.58 -33.15 -36.26
N GLU A 195 9.84 -33.40 -35.91
CA GLU A 195 10.94 -32.45 -36.12
C GLU A 195 11.15 -32.15 -37.62
N ALA A 196 11.05 -33.16 -38.49
CA ALA A 196 11.16 -32.99 -39.94
C ALA A 196 9.97 -32.19 -40.52
N MET A 197 8.74 -32.47 -40.07
CA MET A 197 7.54 -31.72 -40.47
C MET A 197 7.62 -30.25 -40.01
N ASN A 198 8.04 -30.00 -38.77
CA ASN A 198 8.27 -28.64 -38.27
C ASN A 198 9.30 -27.89 -39.14
N ALA A 199 10.42 -28.53 -39.49
CA ALA A 199 11.43 -27.95 -40.37
C ALA A 199 10.89 -27.64 -41.77
N ALA A 200 10.05 -28.50 -42.35
CA ALA A 200 9.45 -28.30 -43.67
C ALA A 200 8.39 -27.18 -43.70
N HIS A 201 7.61 -27.05 -42.63
CA HIS A 201 6.54 -26.05 -42.49
C HIS A 201 6.97 -24.75 -41.78
N GLY A 202 8.25 -24.63 -41.40
CA GLY A 202 8.79 -23.46 -40.69
C GLY A 202 8.28 -23.30 -39.25
N GLN A 203 7.67 -24.34 -38.68
CA GLN A 203 7.09 -24.34 -37.35
C GLN A 203 8.13 -24.65 -36.26
N ALA A 204 7.75 -24.36 -35.02
CA ALA A 204 8.50 -24.75 -33.84
C ALA A 204 7.92 -26.02 -33.21
N GLY A 205 8.78 -26.80 -32.58
CA GLY A 205 8.42 -27.99 -31.82
C GLY A 205 9.65 -28.60 -31.18
N VAL A 206 9.47 -29.35 -30.08
CA VAL A 206 10.59 -29.94 -29.34
C VAL A 206 10.15 -31.20 -28.58
N PRO A 207 10.95 -32.28 -28.57
CA PRO A 207 10.70 -33.43 -27.68
C PRO A 207 10.93 -33.07 -26.21
N ALA A 208 10.05 -33.55 -25.33
CA ALA A 208 10.22 -33.43 -23.89
C ALA A 208 11.19 -34.51 -23.38
N LEU A 209 12.45 -34.14 -23.14
CA LEU A 209 13.50 -35.06 -22.70
C LEU A 209 13.67 -35.08 -21.18
N LYS A 210 13.86 -36.25 -20.58
CA LYS A 210 14.35 -36.39 -19.19
C LYS A 210 15.76 -35.81 -19.07
N HIS A 211 16.13 -35.27 -17.91
CA HIS A 211 17.40 -34.53 -17.74
C HIS A 211 18.64 -35.34 -18.15
N GLU A 212 18.73 -36.61 -17.76
CA GLU A 212 19.86 -37.49 -18.11
C GLU A 212 19.89 -37.85 -19.60
N ALA A 213 18.74 -37.83 -20.28
CA ALA A 213 18.67 -37.99 -21.72
C ALA A 213 19.11 -36.71 -22.44
N PHE A 214 18.67 -35.54 -21.96
CA PHE A 214 19.12 -34.23 -22.45
C PHE A 214 20.65 -34.09 -22.37
N LEU A 215 21.27 -34.42 -21.22
CA LEU A 215 22.73 -34.36 -21.04
C LEU A 215 23.52 -35.26 -22.01
N ARG A 216 22.91 -36.32 -22.56
CA ARG A 216 23.56 -37.20 -23.55
C ARG A 216 23.55 -36.61 -24.96
N THR A 217 22.64 -35.68 -25.25
CA THR A 217 22.53 -35.03 -26.57
C THR A 217 23.78 -34.19 -26.87
N PRO A 218 24.10 -33.93 -28.16
CA PRO A 218 25.18 -33.02 -28.53
C PRO A 218 25.01 -31.61 -27.94
N HIS A 219 23.76 -31.15 -27.76
CA HIS A 219 23.48 -29.84 -27.20
C HIS A 219 23.71 -29.80 -25.68
N GLY A 220 23.20 -30.79 -24.93
CA GLY A 220 23.41 -30.90 -23.49
C GLY A 220 24.89 -30.93 -23.11
N LYS A 221 25.69 -31.73 -23.84
CA LYS A 221 27.15 -31.78 -23.70
C LYS A 221 27.87 -30.46 -24.00
N ALA A 222 27.31 -29.63 -24.87
CA ALA A 222 27.92 -28.36 -25.26
C ALA A 222 27.56 -27.20 -24.33
N ILE A 223 26.54 -27.35 -23.46
CA ILE A 223 25.99 -26.25 -22.65
C ILE A 223 26.07 -26.49 -21.13
N VAL A 224 26.10 -27.74 -20.66
CA VAL A 224 26.06 -28.05 -19.22
C VAL A 224 27.25 -27.48 -18.43
N ASP A 225 28.43 -27.42 -19.05
CA ASP A 225 29.68 -26.94 -18.45
C ASP A 225 29.94 -25.45 -18.71
N LEU A 226 29.08 -24.78 -19.49
CA LEU A 226 29.16 -23.34 -19.71
C LEU A 226 28.55 -22.57 -18.51
N PRO A 227 29.03 -21.34 -18.23
CA PRO A 227 28.44 -20.50 -17.19
C PRO A 227 26.99 -20.10 -17.54
N PRO A 228 26.14 -19.78 -16.54
CA PRO A 228 24.73 -19.47 -16.79
C PRO A 228 24.51 -18.21 -17.66
N TRP A 229 25.45 -17.27 -17.65
CA TRP A 229 25.61 -16.20 -18.63
C TRP A 229 27.08 -16.06 -19.01
N ALA A 230 27.34 -15.44 -20.15
CA ALA A 230 28.69 -15.06 -20.57
C ALA A 230 28.72 -13.59 -20.97
N VAL A 231 29.83 -12.91 -20.70
CA VAL A 231 30.11 -11.53 -21.10
C VAL A 231 31.43 -11.55 -21.87
N ASP A 232 31.35 -11.42 -23.20
CA ASP A 232 32.51 -11.46 -24.08
C ASP A 232 32.92 -10.03 -24.47
N ASN A 233 34.22 -9.71 -24.43
CA ASN A 233 34.72 -8.50 -25.08
C ASN A 233 34.69 -8.69 -26.61
N LEU A 234 34.00 -7.80 -27.33
CA LEU A 234 34.00 -7.76 -28.79
C LEU A 234 35.19 -6.97 -29.33
N GLU A 235 35.51 -5.82 -28.71
CA GLU A 235 36.69 -5.01 -29.00
C GLU A 235 37.17 -4.24 -27.77
N SER A 236 38.46 -3.91 -27.72
CA SER A 236 39.14 -3.23 -26.61
C SER A 236 39.82 -1.90 -27.03
N SER A 237 39.43 -1.34 -28.17
CA SER A 237 40.00 -0.12 -28.77
C SER A 237 39.26 1.15 -28.38
N THR A 238 37.96 1.06 -28.10
CA THR A 238 37.15 2.18 -27.60
C THR A 238 37.57 2.55 -26.16
N PRO A 239 37.82 3.82 -25.84
CA PRO A 239 38.25 4.22 -24.50
C PRO A 239 37.16 4.01 -23.43
N PRO A 240 37.51 3.95 -22.13
CA PRO A 240 36.54 3.91 -21.05
C PRO A 240 35.56 5.10 -21.10
N ALA A 241 34.27 4.81 -21.03
CA ALA A 241 33.20 5.79 -21.12
C ALA A 241 32.36 5.78 -19.82
N PRO A 242 32.46 6.81 -18.96
CA PRO A 242 31.70 6.88 -17.70
C PRO A 242 30.19 7.00 -17.96
N LEU A 243 29.41 6.88 -16.89
CA LEU A 243 27.95 7.06 -16.97
C LEU A 243 27.59 8.51 -17.37
N PRO A 244 26.58 8.71 -18.24
CA PRO A 244 26.37 10.00 -18.90
C PRO A 244 25.85 11.11 -17.98
N ASP A 245 25.08 10.79 -16.93
CA ASP A 245 24.59 11.75 -15.94
C ASP A 245 25.10 11.40 -14.52
N PRO A 246 26.24 11.97 -14.10
CA PRO A 246 26.76 11.76 -12.75
C PRO A 246 26.00 12.53 -11.65
N SER A 247 25.03 13.38 -12.00
CA SER A 247 24.32 14.26 -11.06
C SER A 247 23.02 13.65 -10.51
N SER A 248 22.44 12.70 -11.24
CA SER A 248 21.18 12.05 -10.86
C SER A 248 21.36 10.94 -9.82
N LYS A 249 20.40 10.80 -8.91
CA LYS A 249 20.35 9.67 -7.95
C LYS A 249 20.00 8.33 -8.63
N ARG A 250 19.51 8.35 -9.88
CA ARG A 250 19.26 7.16 -10.69
C ARG A 250 20.54 6.74 -11.40
N LEU A 251 20.92 5.47 -11.28
CA LEU A 251 22.22 4.97 -11.73
C LEU A 251 22.42 5.04 -13.25
N LEU A 252 21.39 4.69 -14.02
CA LEU A 252 21.43 4.64 -15.49
C LEU A 252 20.77 5.87 -16.14
N SER A 253 20.69 6.99 -15.42
CA SER A 253 20.18 8.26 -15.94
C SER A 253 20.96 8.65 -17.22
N GLY A 254 20.25 8.88 -18.32
CA GLY A 254 20.83 9.20 -19.63
C GLY A 254 21.36 8.02 -20.45
N VAL A 255 21.30 6.78 -19.95
CA VAL A 255 21.67 5.57 -20.71
C VAL A 255 20.51 5.16 -21.62
N LYS A 256 20.77 5.05 -22.93
CA LYS A 256 19.76 4.74 -23.96
C LYS A 256 19.74 3.26 -24.31
N VAL A 257 18.59 2.60 -24.17
CA VAL A 257 18.41 1.17 -24.44
C VAL A 257 17.44 0.98 -25.60
N LEU A 258 17.89 0.31 -26.67
CA LEU A 258 17.07 0.02 -27.85
C LEU A 258 16.64 -1.45 -27.83
N GLU A 259 15.33 -1.71 -27.72
CA GLU A 259 14.78 -3.07 -27.53
C GLU A 259 14.11 -3.62 -28.79
N LEU A 260 14.53 -4.82 -29.20
CA LEU A 260 13.99 -5.58 -30.34
C LEU A 260 13.32 -6.91 -29.92
N CYS A 261 12.93 -7.06 -28.66
CA CYS A 261 12.36 -8.30 -28.11
C CYS A 261 10.81 -8.34 -28.14
N ARG A 262 10.24 -9.57 -28.16
CA ARG A 262 8.82 -9.79 -28.46
C ARG A 262 7.93 -10.35 -27.34
N ILE A 263 8.49 -11.05 -26.33
CA ILE A 263 7.69 -11.85 -25.36
C ILE A 263 7.92 -11.43 -23.89
N ILE A 264 8.67 -12.19 -23.07
CA ILE A 264 8.82 -11.92 -21.63
C ILE A 264 10.29 -11.77 -21.24
N ALA A 265 11.15 -12.73 -21.57
CA ALA A 265 12.56 -12.72 -21.13
C ALA A 265 13.31 -11.43 -21.50
N GLY A 266 13.28 -11.02 -22.78
CA GLY A 266 13.88 -9.76 -23.23
C GLY A 266 13.27 -8.52 -22.57
N PRO A 267 11.93 -8.36 -22.59
CA PRO A 267 11.23 -7.31 -21.85
C PRO A 267 11.38 -7.29 -20.32
N ALA A 268 12.00 -8.31 -19.72
CA ALA A 268 12.37 -8.29 -18.30
C ALA A 268 13.77 -7.69 -18.08
N ILE A 269 14.67 -7.80 -19.07
CA ILE A 269 16.02 -7.21 -19.03
C ILE A 269 15.91 -5.67 -19.01
N ASP A 270 15.21 -5.10 -20.00
CA ASP A 270 15.09 -3.64 -20.09
C ASP A 270 14.19 -3.03 -19.01
N ARG A 271 13.18 -3.75 -18.52
CA ARG A 271 12.43 -3.35 -17.32
C ARG A 271 13.38 -3.16 -16.14
N ILE A 272 14.33 -4.07 -15.90
CA ILE A 272 15.33 -3.93 -14.83
C ILE A 272 16.28 -2.74 -15.12
N LEU A 273 16.72 -2.53 -16.36
CA LEU A 273 17.54 -1.35 -16.69
C LEU A 273 16.75 -0.03 -16.47
N ALA A 274 15.44 -0.03 -16.74
CA ALA A 274 14.54 1.09 -16.47
C ALA A 274 14.29 1.31 -14.96
N GLU A 275 14.29 0.24 -14.12
CA GLU A 275 14.29 0.35 -12.64
C GLU A 275 15.48 1.20 -12.14
N TYR A 276 16.63 1.12 -12.81
CA TYR A 276 17.81 1.95 -12.54
C TYR A 276 17.82 3.32 -13.26
N GLY A 277 16.79 3.62 -14.05
CA GLY A 277 16.60 4.91 -14.73
C GLY A 277 17.07 5.02 -16.18
N ALA A 278 17.37 3.90 -16.85
CA ALA A 278 17.67 3.91 -18.28
C ALA A 278 16.45 4.33 -19.12
N ASP A 279 16.69 5.06 -20.21
CA ASP A 279 15.67 5.46 -21.16
C ASP A 279 15.53 4.39 -22.27
N VAL A 280 14.46 3.60 -22.18
CA VAL A 280 14.20 2.44 -23.05
C VAL A 280 13.23 2.79 -24.18
N LEU A 281 13.64 2.54 -25.42
CA LEU A 281 12.81 2.60 -26.62
C LEU A 281 12.65 1.20 -27.23
N LYS A 282 11.41 0.68 -27.22
CA LYS A 282 11.02 -0.55 -27.88
C LYS A 282 10.67 -0.28 -29.34
N ILE A 283 11.36 -0.96 -30.25
CA ILE A 283 11.06 -0.95 -31.67
C ILE A 283 10.30 -2.23 -32.03
N THR A 284 9.08 -2.05 -32.53
CA THR A 284 8.21 -3.15 -33.00
C THR A 284 7.63 -2.81 -34.38
N SER A 285 6.69 -3.61 -34.87
CA SER A 285 6.00 -3.36 -36.14
C SER A 285 4.50 -3.60 -35.95
N ALA A 286 3.68 -2.78 -36.60
CA ALA A 286 2.23 -2.94 -36.67
C ALA A 286 1.77 -4.32 -37.19
N THR A 287 2.67 -5.06 -37.87
CA THR A 287 2.41 -6.42 -38.37
C THR A 287 3.00 -7.54 -37.49
N CYS A 288 3.63 -7.21 -36.36
CA CYS A 288 4.18 -8.20 -35.44
C CYS A 288 3.07 -8.82 -34.59
N PRO A 289 2.80 -10.14 -34.72
CA PRO A 289 1.81 -10.78 -33.86
C PRO A 289 2.34 -10.89 -32.42
N PHE A 290 1.40 -10.77 -31.48
CA PHE A 290 1.50 -11.00 -30.05
C PHE A 290 2.40 -10.03 -29.25
N SER A 291 1.77 -9.17 -28.44
CA SER A 291 2.41 -8.34 -27.40
C SER A 291 1.51 -8.25 -26.16
N ARG A 292 2.09 -8.03 -24.98
CA ARG A 292 1.40 -8.02 -23.67
C ARG A 292 1.68 -6.71 -22.91
N SER A 293 0.72 -6.23 -22.12
CA SER A 293 0.83 -4.99 -21.34
C SER A 293 2.01 -4.94 -20.37
N THR A 294 2.41 -6.07 -19.77
CA THR A 294 3.61 -6.10 -18.91
C THR A 294 4.92 -6.07 -19.69
N ALA A 295 4.90 -6.39 -20.99
CA ALA A 295 6.09 -6.42 -21.85
C ALA A 295 6.45 -5.04 -22.43
N THR A 296 5.71 -3.99 -22.04
CA THR A 296 5.93 -2.56 -22.36
C THR A 296 6.03 -1.68 -21.11
N TRP A 297 6.18 -2.27 -19.90
CA TRP A 297 6.30 -1.49 -18.66
C TRP A 297 7.57 -0.62 -18.63
N ALA A 298 7.41 0.64 -18.22
CA ALA A 298 8.45 1.65 -18.05
C ALA A 298 9.26 2.01 -19.31
N LYS A 299 8.68 1.83 -20.50
CA LYS A 299 9.35 2.10 -21.78
C LYS A 299 8.42 2.67 -22.84
N ARG A 300 9.01 3.35 -23.82
CA ARG A 300 8.31 3.90 -24.99
C ARG A 300 8.25 2.83 -26.08
N ALA A 301 7.16 2.77 -26.85
CA ALA A 301 6.93 1.70 -27.82
C ALA A 301 6.50 2.25 -29.19
N ALA A 302 7.42 2.19 -30.15
CA ALA A 302 7.26 2.74 -31.49
C ALA A 302 7.18 1.65 -32.58
N ASP A 303 6.36 1.89 -33.60
CA ASP A 303 6.25 1.05 -34.80
C ASP A 303 7.24 1.51 -35.88
N LEU A 304 8.23 0.69 -36.24
CA LEU A 304 9.24 0.97 -37.28
C LEU A 304 9.53 -0.29 -38.13
N ASP A 305 9.26 -0.24 -39.44
CA ASP A 305 9.48 -1.39 -40.32
C ASP A 305 10.89 -1.43 -40.94
N LEU A 306 11.78 -2.16 -40.27
CA LEU A 306 13.16 -2.44 -40.70
C LEU A 306 13.28 -3.17 -42.05
N LYS A 307 12.17 -3.61 -42.67
CA LYS A 307 12.18 -4.13 -44.05
C LYS A 307 12.26 -3.01 -45.10
N THR A 308 11.86 -1.79 -44.77
CA THR A 308 11.91 -0.62 -45.65
C THR A 308 13.26 0.10 -45.56
N ASP A 309 13.70 0.77 -46.63
CA ASP A 309 14.94 1.56 -46.59
C ASP A 309 14.87 2.73 -45.61
N ALA A 310 13.76 3.50 -45.65
CA ALA A 310 13.53 4.60 -44.72
C ALA A 310 13.45 4.13 -43.25
N GLY A 311 12.84 2.97 -42.99
CA GLY A 311 12.79 2.38 -41.65
C GLY A 311 14.15 1.92 -41.13
N ARG A 312 15.08 1.54 -42.01
CA ARG A 312 16.48 1.26 -41.65
C ARG A 312 17.27 2.53 -41.40
N GLU A 313 17.20 3.52 -42.28
CA GLU A 313 17.89 4.81 -42.12
C GLU A 313 17.51 5.49 -40.80
N HIS A 314 16.21 5.43 -40.44
CA HIS A 314 15.71 5.94 -39.16
C HIS A 314 16.16 5.11 -37.95
N PHE A 315 16.27 3.79 -38.11
CA PHE A 315 16.79 2.89 -37.07
C PHE A 315 18.30 3.10 -36.85
N ASP A 316 19.07 3.32 -37.92
CA ASP A 316 20.51 3.59 -37.86
C ASP A 316 20.80 4.89 -37.08
N ALA A 317 19.96 5.91 -37.27
CA ALA A 317 20.03 7.16 -36.49
C ALA A 317 19.77 6.93 -34.99
N LEU A 318 18.76 6.13 -34.64
CA LEU A 318 18.48 5.77 -33.24
C LEU A 318 19.60 4.92 -32.62
N LEU A 319 20.13 3.95 -33.38
CA LEU A 319 21.19 3.05 -32.96
C LEU A 319 22.52 3.79 -32.72
N ALA A 320 22.82 4.83 -33.50
CA ALA A 320 24.01 5.66 -33.33
C ALA A 320 24.08 6.40 -31.99
N GLU A 321 22.94 6.56 -31.31
CA GLU A 321 22.82 7.17 -29.98
C GLU A 321 22.59 6.14 -28.85
N ALA A 322 22.43 4.85 -29.16
CA ALA A 322 22.10 3.83 -28.16
C ALA A 322 23.34 3.32 -27.39
N ASP A 323 23.22 3.21 -26.06
CA ASP A 323 24.23 2.60 -25.19
C ASP A 323 24.15 1.06 -25.17
N VAL A 324 22.93 0.52 -25.31
CA VAL A 324 22.63 -0.91 -25.20
C VAL A 324 21.61 -1.31 -26.28
N LEU A 325 21.91 -2.35 -27.05
CA LEU A 325 20.98 -2.98 -27.99
C LEU A 325 20.56 -4.35 -27.45
N LEU A 326 19.25 -4.60 -27.29
CA LEU A 326 18.72 -5.89 -26.87
C LEU A 326 18.06 -6.63 -28.04
N ASP A 327 18.68 -7.73 -28.47
CA ASP A 327 18.16 -8.62 -29.52
C ASP A 327 17.48 -9.86 -28.92
N GLY A 328 16.22 -10.08 -29.31
CA GLY A 328 15.45 -11.29 -28.97
C GLY A 328 15.18 -12.20 -30.18
N TYR A 329 15.75 -11.90 -31.34
CA TYR A 329 15.59 -12.69 -32.55
C TYR A 329 16.49 -13.93 -32.55
N ARG A 330 16.20 -14.87 -33.46
CA ARG A 330 17.04 -16.06 -33.66
C ARG A 330 18.41 -15.63 -34.21
N PRO A 331 19.54 -16.24 -33.78
CA PRO A 331 20.85 -16.04 -34.41
C PRO A 331 20.75 -16.17 -35.93
N GLY A 332 21.35 -15.24 -36.67
CA GLY A 332 21.18 -15.14 -38.12
C GLY A 332 19.98 -14.32 -38.62
N ALA A 333 19.07 -13.85 -37.77
CA ALA A 333 17.90 -13.07 -38.21
C ALA A 333 18.21 -11.58 -38.38
N LEU A 334 18.79 -10.93 -37.37
CA LEU A 334 19.31 -9.56 -37.53
C LEU A 334 20.51 -9.51 -38.49
N GLU A 335 21.34 -10.56 -38.55
CA GLU A 335 22.42 -10.67 -39.54
C GLU A 335 21.92 -10.55 -41.00
N LYS A 336 20.72 -11.07 -41.31
CA LYS A 336 20.09 -10.92 -42.64
C LYS A 336 19.55 -9.52 -42.93
N LEU A 337 19.44 -8.68 -41.90
CA LEU A 337 19.01 -7.28 -41.98
C LEU A 337 20.19 -6.29 -41.81
N GLY A 338 21.39 -6.78 -41.49
CA GLY A 338 22.61 -5.98 -41.28
C GLY A 338 23.05 -5.81 -39.82
N TYR A 339 22.22 -6.21 -38.84
CA TYR A 339 22.34 -5.80 -37.42
C TYR A 339 22.76 -6.91 -36.44
N GLY A 340 23.45 -7.95 -36.91
CA GLY A 340 23.91 -9.04 -36.02
C GLY A 340 25.09 -8.62 -35.12
N ALA A 341 25.24 -9.27 -33.96
CA ALA A 341 26.40 -9.04 -33.09
C ALA A 341 27.75 -9.30 -33.80
N SER A 342 27.79 -10.25 -34.74
CA SER A 342 28.93 -10.51 -35.65
C SER A 342 28.77 -9.84 -37.03
N ALA A 343 28.04 -8.74 -37.12
CA ALA A 343 28.04 -7.77 -38.22
C ALA A 343 28.46 -6.39 -37.69
N LEU A 344 28.02 -6.04 -36.47
CA LEU A 344 28.67 -5.05 -35.60
C LEU A 344 30.14 -5.43 -35.34
N ALA A 345 30.39 -6.73 -35.09
CA ALA A 345 31.73 -7.28 -34.99
C ALA A 345 32.27 -7.97 -36.27
N GLU A 346 31.55 -8.13 -37.42
CA GLU A 346 32.21 -8.50 -38.71
C GLU A 346 32.35 -7.37 -39.72
N LEU A 347 33.56 -6.88 -39.98
CA LEU A 347 34.63 -6.53 -39.02
C LEU A 347 35.36 -7.60 -38.12
N ALA A 348 35.37 -8.94 -38.42
CA ALA A 348 35.49 -10.22 -37.60
C ALA A 348 34.27 -11.25 -37.54
N ARG A 349 34.45 -12.52 -38.03
CA ARG A 349 33.60 -13.22 -39.06
C ARG A 349 32.71 -14.48 -38.70
N GLY A 350 31.37 -14.41 -38.82
CA GLY A 350 30.36 -15.45 -39.25
C GLY A 350 30.10 -16.83 -38.51
N ARG A 351 28.80 -17.16 -38.24
CA ARG A 351 28.09 -18.50 -37.99
C ARG A 351 27.22 -18.55 -36.69
N GLY A 352 26.07 -19.27 -36.54
CA GLY A 352 25.14 -19.86 -37.55
C GLY A 352 24.26 -21.13 -37.25
N ARG A 353 23.50 -21.32 -36.13
CA ARG A 353 22.38 -22.33 -35.90
C ARG A 353 21.63 -22.09 -34.54
N GLY A 354 20.52 -22.81 -34.20
CA GLY A 354 19.59 -22.49 -33.08
C GLY A 354 19.16 -23.60 -32.07
N TYR A 355 18.22 -23.28 -31.15
CA TYR A 355 18.03 -23.85 -29.78
C TYR A 355 17.00 -25.00 -29.57
N ARG A 356 17.07 -25.66 -28.38
CA ARG A 356 16.11 -26.66 -27.82
C ARG A 356 15.81 -26.35 -26.33
N VAL A 357 14.81 -27.02 -25.72
CA VAL A 357 14.29 -26.80 -24.34
C VAL A 357 14.75 -27.89 -23.35
N SER A 358 14.76 -27.56 -22.05
CA SER A 358 15.23 -28.39 -20.94
C SER A 358 14.22 -29.44 -20.43
N GLY A 359 14.66 -30.30 -19.50
CA GLY A 359 13.85 -31.35 -18.88
C GLY A 359 13.00 -30.93 -17.66
N VAL A 360 12.86 -29.62 -17.37
CA VAL A 360 12.13 -29.10 -16.18
C VAL A 360 10.70 -29.65 -16.08
N ALA A 361 10.00 -29.82 -17.20
CA ALA A 361 8.63 -30.35 -17.24
C ALA A 361 8.51 -31.80 -16.72
N TRP A 362 9.53 -32.65 -16.90
CA TRP A 362 9.52 -34.02 -16.36
C TRP A 362 9.62 -34.04 -14.83
N GLU A 363 10.37 -33.10 -14.24
CA GLU A 363 10.48 -33.01 -12.78
C GLU A 363 9.20 -32.45 -12.15
N GLN A 364 8.52 -31.50 -12.81
CA GLN A 364 7.19 -31.02 -12.39
C GLN A 364 6.15 -32.16 -12.38
N GLY A 365 6.13 -33.03 -13.40
CA GLY A 365 5.26 -34.21 -13.40
C GLY A 365 5.53 -35.16 -12.23
N ARG A 366 6.80 -35.42 -11.94
CA ARG A 366 7.23 -36.21 -10.75
C ARG A 366 6.88 -35.52 -9.43
N PHE A 367 6.86 -34.19 -9.38
CA PHE A 367 6.36 -33.41 -8.26
C PHE A 367 4.84 -33.55 -8.07
N MET A 368 4.09 -33.78 -9.15
CA MET A 368 2.65 -34.07 -9.07
C MET A 368 2.35 -35.55 -8.81
N GLY A 369 3.37 -36.42 -8.78
CA GLY A 369 3.22 -37.87 -8.58
C GLY A 369 2.96 -38.66 -9.87
N LEU A 370 3.22 -38.06 -11.03
CA LEU A 370 2.97 -38.62 -12.35
C LEU A 370 4.28 -39.12 -13.02
N ASP A 371 4.17 -40.01 -14.01
CA ASP A 371 5.28 -40.45 -14.89
C ASP A 371 5.09 -39.92 -16.33
N GLU A 372 4.72 -38.64 -16.43
CA GLU A 372 4.55 -37.85 -17.65
C GLU A 372 5.08 -36.41 -17.40
N PRO A 373 5.49 -35.65 -18.43
CA PRO A 373 5.96 -34.28 -18.26
C PRO A 373 4.79 -33.28 -18.16
N VAL A 374 4.83 -32.37 -17.19
CA VAL A 374 3.82 -31.29 -17.03
C VAL A 374 4.53 -29.94 -17.07
N VAL A 375 4.00 -28.96 -17.80
CA VAL A 375 4.61 -27.61 -17.88
C VAL A 375 4.50 -26.92 -16.51
N PRO A 376 5.56 -26.24 -16.01
CA PRO A 376 5.48 -25.43 -14.80
C PRO A 376 4.35 -24.38 -14.84
N PRO A 377 3.77 -24.01 -13.69
CA PRO A 377 2.58 -23.16 -13.63
C PRO A 377 2.77 -21.72 -14.09
N PHE A 378 4.00 -21.22 -14.18
CA PHE A 378 4.33 -19.83 -14.45
C PHE A 378 5.55 -19.72 -15.39
N PRO A 379 5.71 -18.60 -16.13
CA PRO A 379 6.85 -18.36 -17.03
C PRO A 379 8.10 -17.93 -16.24
N MET A 380 8.50 -18.77 -15.28
CA MET A 380 9.57 -18.50 -14.30
C MET A 380 10.92 -18.38 -15.02
N SER A 381 11.21 -19.30 -15.95
CA SER A 381 12.41 -19.30 -16.78
C SER A 381 12.59 -18.01 -17.59
N ASP A 382 11.50 -17.40 -18.08
CA ASP A 382 11.55 -16.12 -18.79
C ASP A 382 12.05 -15.00 -17.89
N TYR A 383 11.43 -14.82 -16.73
CA TYR A 383 11.81 -13.77 -15.76
C TYR A 383 13.21 -14.02 -15.17
N GLY A 384 13.52 -15.27 -14.87
CA GLY A 384 14.86 -15.69 -14.44
C GLY A 384 15.95 -15.37 -15.47
N THR A 385 15.67 -15.62 -16.75
CA THR A 385 16.56 -15.22 -17.86
C THR A 385 16.64 -13.70 -18.01
N GLY A 386 15.56 -12.98 -17.69
CA GLY A 386 15.56 -11.52 -17.53
C GLY A 386 16.60 -11.04 -16.51
N CYS A 387 16.64 -11.65 -15.32
CA CYS A 387 17.69 -11.36 -14.33
C CYS A 387 19.10 -11.64 -14.87
N LEU A 388 19.31 -12.79 -15.54
CA LEU A 388 20.62 -13.10 -16.14
C LEU A 388 21.03 -12.05 -17.17
N GLY A 389 20.10 -11.58 -18.00
CA GLY A 389 20.37 -10.59 -19.04
C GLY A 389 20.62 -9.20 -18.49
N ALA A 390 19.92 -8.81 -17.41
CA ALA A 390 20.20 -7.56 -16.71
C ALA A 390 21.56 -7.59 -16.00
N VAL A 391 21.91 -8.71 -15.35
CA VAL A 391 23.24 -8.95 -14.78
C VAL A 391 24.33 -8.83 -15.85
N ALA A 392 24.13 -9.42 -17.03
CA ALA A 392 25.06 -9.30 -18.14
C ALA A 392 25.18 -7.83 -18.64
N ALA A 393 24.06 -7.14 -18.90
CA ALA A 393 24.06 -5.75 -19.37
C ALA A 393 24.68 -4.76 -18.36
N LEU A 394 24.43 -4.94 -17.06
CA LEU A 394 25.08 -4.13 -16.01
C LEU A 394 26.58 -4.42 -15.91
N THR A 395 27.01 -5.66 -16.18
CA THR A 395 28.43 -6.05 -16.24
C THR A 395 29.11 -5.45 -17.48
N ASP A 396 28.44 -5.46 -18.63
CA ASP A 396 28.88 -4.81 -19.88
C ASP A 396 29.08 -3.30 -19.65
N LEU A 397 28.11 -2.62 -19.01
CA LEU A 397 28.20 -1.20 -18.65
C LEU A 397 29.33 -0.92 -17.64
N TYR A 398 29.54 -1.79 -16.65
CA TYR A 398 30.66 -1.68 -15.71
C TYR A 398 32.01 -1.84 -16.41
N HIS A 399 32.15 -2.78 -17.34
CA HIS A 399 33.37 -2.93 -18.12
C HIS A 399 33.59 -1.77 -19.09
N ARG A 400 32.54 -1.25 -19.74
CA ARG A 400 32.62 -0.03 -20.55
C ARG A 400 33.11 1.16 -19.73
N ALA A 401 32.61 1.34 -18.51
CA ALA A 401 32.99 2.45 -17.63
C ALA A 401 34.42 2.33 -17.08
N THR A 402 34.89 1.10 -16.78
CA THR A 402 36.18 0.87 -16.10
C THR A 402 37.34 0.48 -17.03
N ARG A 403 37.05 -0.16 -18.17
CA ARG A 403 38.02 -0.73 -19.10
C ARG A 403 37.85 -0.24 -20.54
N GLY A 404 36.68 0.30 -20.90
CA GLY A 404 36.35 0.63 -22.28
C GLY A 404 35.99 -0.59 -23.09
N GLY A 405 35.98 -0.42 -24.41
CA GLY A 405 35.61 -1.45 -25.36
C GLY A 405 34.11 -1.74 -25.44
N SER A 406 33.76 -2.59 -26.40
CA SER A 406 32.40 -3.06 -26.65
C SER A 406 32.26 -4.50 -26.14
N TRP A 407 31.13 -4.81 -25.52
CA TRP A 407 30.89 -6.06 -24.79
C TRP A 407 29.59 -6.72 -25.27
N HIS A 408 29.45 -8.03 -25.04
CA HIS A 408 28.33 -8.84 -25.50
C HIS A 408 27.92 -9.87 -24.45
N GLY A 409 26.94 -9.51 -23.64
CA GLY A 409 26.18 -10.43 -22.81
C GLY A 409 25.39 -11.48 -23.61
N LYS A 410 25.56 -12.77 -23.26
CA LYS A 410 24.81 -13.90 -23.83
C LYS A 410 24.08 -14.66 -22.73
N VAL A 411 22.77 -14.82 -22.90
CA VAL A 411 21.88 -15.53 -21.97
C VAL A 411 20.95 -16.50 -22.68
N SER A 412 20.41 -17.47 -21.94
CA SER A 412 19.51 -18.49 -22.50
C SER A 412 18.56 -19.03 -21.43
N LEU A 413 17.28 -19.21 -21.80
CA LEU A 413 16.28 -19.93 -21.00
C LEU A 413 16.80 -21.29 -20.52
N LEU A 414 17.49 -22.01 -21.41
CA LEU A 414 18.09 -23.32 -21.11
C LEU A 414 19.24 -23.22 -20.09
N GLN A 415 20.00 -22.13 -20.07
CA GLN A 415 21.02 -21.93 -19.04
C GLN A 415 20.40 -21.65 -17.67
N TYR A 416 19.33 -20.84 -17.62
CA TYR A 416 18.58 -20.63 -16.39
C TYR A 416 17.99 -21.96 -15.87
N ASP A 417 17.34 -22.74 -16.72
CA ASP A 417 16.79 -24.05 -16.34
C ASP A 417 17.87 -25.01 -15.83
N LEU A 418 19.06 -25.00 -16.43
CA LEU A 418 20.20 -25.83 -15.98
C LEU A 418 20.77 -25.32 -14.66
N LEU A 419 20.79 -24.02 -14.42
CA LEU A 419 21.15 -23.43 -13.14
C LEU A 419 20.14 -23.79 -12.04
N LEU A 420 18.84 -23.79 -12.36
CA LEU A 420 17.77 -24.22 -11.46
C LEU A 420 17.91 -25.70 -11.08
N VAL A 421 18.23 -26.57 -12.05
CA VAL A 421 18.54 -27.99 -11.77
C VAL A 421 19.80 -28.12 -10.90
N LYS A 422 20.84 -27.29 -11.12
CA LYS A 422 22.06 -27.25 -10.28
C LYS A 422 21.79 -26.71 -8.86
N ALA A 423 20.86 -25.77 -8.69
CA ALA A 423 20.40 -25.29 -7.39
C ALA A 423 19.66 -26.41 -6.60
N GLY A 424 19.06 -27.34 -7.31
CA GLY A 424 18.52 -28.59 -6.78
C GLY A 424 17.07 -28.49 -6.31
N ARG A 425 16.46 -29.65 -6.07
CA ARG A 425 15.07 -29.78 -5.64
C ARG A 425 14.89 -29.44 -4.16
N TYR A 426 13.65 -29.14 -3.77
CA TYR A 426 13.24 -29.07 -2.38
C TYR A 426 13.46 -30.41 -1.63
N PRO A 427 13.71 -30.39 -0.32
CA PRO A 427 13.69 -31.59 0.51
C PRO A 427 12.36 -32.35 0.40
N GLY A 428 12.39 -33.68 0.54
CA GLY A 428 11.22 -34.52 0.26
C GLY A 428 10.04 -34.30 1.22
N ASP A 429 10.28 -33.75 2.41
CA ASP A 429 9.31 -33.24 3.37
C ASP A 429 8.66 -31.94 2.92
N VAL A 430 9.45 -30.95 2.50
CA VAL A 430 8.98 -29.69 1.91
C VAL A 430 8.18 -29.96 0.62
N GLU A 431 8.61 -30.89 -0.23
CA GLU A 431 7.80 -31.30 -1.39
C GLU A 431 6.44 -31.89 -1.00
N ARG A 432 6.34 -32.66 0.10
CA ARG A 432 5.05 -33.20 0.57
C ARG A 432 4.14 -32.09 1.09
N GLU A 433 4.69 -31.11 1.80
CA GLU A 433 3.94 -29.95 2.27
C GLU A 433 3.41 -29.14 1.09
N MET A 434 4.25 -28.80 0.10
CA MET A 434 3.82 -28.03 -1.07
C MET A 434 2.77 -28.76 -1.91
N ARG A 435 2.87 -30.10 -2.06
CA ARG A 435 1.82 -30.92 -2.70
C ARG A 435 0.49 -30.82 -1.93
N ALA A 436 0.53 -30.88 -0.60
CA ALA A 436 -0.67 -30.77 0.23
C ALA A 436 -1.32 -29.38 0.15
N LEU A 437 -0.51 -28.30 0.11
CA LEU A 437 -1.00 -26.92 -0.04
C LEU A 437 -1.56 -26.63 -1.44
N ALA A 438 -1.04 -27.26 -2.48
CA ALA A 438 -1.55 -27.15 -3.85
C ALA A 438 -2.99 -27.67 -3.97
N GLY A 439 -3.28 -28.80 -3.34
CA GLY A 439 -4.59 -29.44 -3.28
C GLY A 439 -5.00 -30.19 -4.56
N ASP A 440 -6.07 -30.95 -4.45
CA ASP A 440 -6.47 -31.97 -5.45
C ASP A 440 -6.70 -31.40 -6.86
N GLU A 441 -7.24 -30.17 -6.97
CA GLU A 441 -7.46 -29.49 -8.26
C GLU A 441 -6.15 -29.31 -9.05
N PHE A 442 -5.06 -28.92 -8.37
CA PHE A 442 -3.76 -28.76 -9.02
C PHE A 442 -3.11 -30.12 -9.32
N LEU A 443 -3.29 -31.11 -8.43
CA LEU A 443 -2.76 -32.47 -8.63
C LEU A 443 -3.54 -33.28 -9.69
N ALA A 444 -4.75 -32.85 -10.06
CA ALA A 444 -5.54 -33.42 -11.15
C ALA A 444 -5.03 -33.02 -12.55
N LEU A 445 -4.21 -31.97 -12.67
CA LEU A 445 -3.65 -31.51 -13.94
C LEU A 445 -2.72 -32.57 -14.58
N ARG A 446 -2.64 -32.56 -15.91
CA ARG A 446 -1.90 -33.53 -16.74
C ARG A 446 -1.09 -32.83 -17.83
N HIS A 447 -0.20 -33.56 -18.48
CA HIS A 447 0.64 -33.06 -19.59
C HIS A 447 -0.15 -32.31 -20.68
N SER A 448 -1.40 -32.72 -20.91
CA SER A 448 -2.31 -32.19 -21.92
C SER A 448 -3.01 -30.88 -21.53
N HIS A 449 -2.84 -30.37 -20.29
CA HIS A 449 -3.45 -29.12 -19.84
C HIS A 449 -2.66 -27.91 -20.34
N SER A 450 -3.37 -26.84 -20.73
CA SER A 450 -2.74 -25.59 -21.19
C SER A 450 -2.14 -24.79 -20.03
N VAL A 451 -1.13 -23.97 -20.32
CA VAL A 451 -0.47 -23.13 -19.31
C VAL A 451 -1.46 -22.26 -18.55
N ASP A 452 -2.48 -21.67 -19.18
CA ASP A 452 -3.47 -20.84 -18.48
C ASP A 452 -4.33 -21.65 -17.49
N GLN A 453 -4.66 -22.92 -17.78
CA GLN A 453 -5.33 -23.81 -16.82
C GLN A 453 -4.42 -24.12 -15.62
N ILE A 454 -3.15 -24.44 -15.89
CA ILE A 454 -2.15 -24.77 -14.85
C ILE A 454 -1.87 -23.54 -13.96
N SER A 455 -1.63 -22.36 -14.57
CA SER A 455 -1.49 -21.09 -13.86
C SER A 455 -2.73 -20.77 -13.03
N GLY A 456 -3.93 -20.95 -13.58
CA GLY A 456 -5.19 -20.64 -12.92
C GLY A 456 -5.40 -21.45 -11.63
N ALA A 457 -5.13 -22.77 -11.69
CA ALA A 457 -5.20 -23.63 -10.52
C ALA A 457 -4.10 -23.29 -9.49
N ALA A 458 -2.87 -23.02 -9.93
CA ALA A 458 -1.77 -22.60 -9.05
C ALA A 458 -2.10 -21.29 -8.33
N LEU A 459 -2.63 -20.28 -9.03
CA LEU A 459 -3.04 -19.00 -8.44
C LEU A 459 -4.18 -19.16 -7.43
N ARG A 460 -5.16 -20.02 -7.71
CA ARG A 460 -6.22 -20.36 -6.74
C ARG A 460 -5.65 -21.01 -5.49
N ALA A 461 -4.70 -21.93 -5.63
CA ALA A 461 -4.02 -22.56 -4.50
C ALA A 461 -3.21 -21.53 -3.68
N MET A 462 -2.33 -20.76 -4.33
CA MET A 462 -1.49 -19.74 -3.71
C MET A 462 -2.31 -18.69 -2.95
N ARG A 463 -3.42 -18.21 -3.51
CA ARG A 463 -4.32 -17.26 -2.83
C ARG A 463 -4.92 -17.79 -1.53
N ARG A 464 -5.04 -19.12 -1.36
CA ARG A 464 -5.53 -19.73 -0.10
C ARG A 464 -4.46 -19.79 0.99
N TYR A 465 -3.23 -20.22 0.65
CA TYR A 465 -2.17 -20.44 1.65
C TYR A 465 -1.19 -19.26 1.82
N ALA A 466 -1.21 -18.29 0.91
CA ALA A 466 -0.41 -17.07 0.96
C ALA A 466 -1.23 -15.84 0.49
N PRO A 467 -2.35 -15.49 1.14
CA PRO A 467 -3.21 -14.37 0.72
C PRO A 467 -2.49 -13.01 0.78
N ALA A 468 -1.61 -12.80 1.78
CA ALA A 468 -0.82 -11.57 1.93
C ALA A 468 -0.03 -11.23 0.66
N LEU A 469 0.47 -12.25 -0.03
CA LEU A 469 1.24 -12.14 -1.27
C LEU A 469 0.46 -11.51 -2.45
N PHE A 470 -0.87 -11.48 -2.38
CA PHE A 470 -1.76 -10.85 -3.36
C PHE A 470 -2.47 -9.60 -2.82
N ALA A 471 -2.51 -9.42 -1.49
CA ALA A 471 -3.18 -8.32 -0.81
C ALA A 471 -2.26 -7.15 -0.48
N ALA A 472 -0.95 -7.39 -0.38
CA ALA A 472 0.07 -6.38 -0.08
C ALA A 472 0.10 -5.23 -1.12
N PRO A 473 -0.14 -3.97 -0.71
CA PRO A 473 0.13 -2.80 -1.55
C PRO A 473 1.63 -2.44 -1.64
N GLU A 474 2.45 -2.80 -0.65
CA GLU A 474 3.88 -2.48 -0.55
C GLU A 474 4.77 -3.16 -1.62
N ILE A 475 4.22 -4.14 -2.33
CA ILE A 475 4.86 -4.85 -3.45
C ILE A 475 4.46 -4.31 -4.84
N ARG A 476 3.47 -3.42 -4.90
CA ARG A 476 2.90 -2.88 -6.14
C ARG A 476 2.86 -1.35 -6.15
N GLU A 477 2.72 -0.78 -7.33
CA GLU A 477 2.66 0.65 -7.57
C GLU A 477 1.72 0.93 -8.75
N THR A 478 0.90 1.96 -8.58
CA THR A 478 -0.11 2.37 -9.55
C THR A 478 0.35 3.65 -10.25
N TRP A 479 0.31 3.63 -11.58
CA TRP A 479 0.64 4.77 -12.43
C TRP A 479 -0.56 5.16 -13.26
N PHE A 480 -0.77 6.45 -13.46
CA PHE A 480 -1.61 6.89 -14.55
C PHE A 480 -0.83 6.69 -15.84
N ALA A 481 -1.34 5.81 -16.71
CA ALA A 481 -0.73 5.49 -17.98
C ALA A 481 -1.42 6.27 -19.09
N GLY A 482 -0.84 7.41 -19.50
CA GLY A 482 -1.34 8.25 -20.57
C GLY A 482 -1.51 7.47 -21.88
N GLY A 483 -0.61 6.50 -22.16
CA GLY A 483 -0.74 5.60 -23.30
C GLY A 483 -2.00 4.73 -23.31
N TYR A 484 -2.59 4.42 -22.15
CA TYR A 484 -3.87 3.70 -22.03
C TYR A 484 -5.05 4.62 -21.65
N GLY A 485 -4.80 5.87 -21.25
CA GLY A 485 -5.80 6.80 -20.73
C GLY A 485 -6.42 6.38 -19.38
N THR A 486 -5.76 5.50 -18.64
CA THR A 486 -6.27 4.93 -17.39
C THR A 486 -5.14 4.51 -16.45
N GLU A 487 -5.48 4.09 -15.23
CA GLU A 487 -4.52 3.58 -14.26
C GLU A 487 -4.00 2.19 -14.67
N ALA A 488 -2.70 1.99 -14.54
CA ALA A 488 -2.06 0.69 -14.68
C ALA A 488 -1.25 0.39 -13.41
N GLU A 489 -1.37 -0.84 -12.91
CA GLU A 489 -0.67 -1.29 -11.71
C GLU A 489 0.41 -2.30 -12.12
N ALA A 490 1.61 -2.14 -11.57
CA ALA A 490 2.65 -3.13 -11.69
C ALA A 490 3.44 -3.27 -10.39
N VAL A 491 4.53 -4.02 -10.49
CA VAL A 491 5.33 -4.46 -9.37
C VAL A 491 6.52 -3.53 -9.17
N ARG A 492 6.75 -3.15 -7.91
CA ARG A 492 7.91 -2.36 -7.47
C ARG A 492 9.24 -3.11 -7.71
N PRO A 493 10.38 -2.40 -7.79
CA PRO A 493 11.69 -3.03 -7.85
C PRO A 493 11.94 -3.97 -6.65
N VAL A 494 12.69 -5.04 -6.90
CA VAL A 494 13.01 -6.05 -5.87
C VAL A 494 14.26 -5.68 -5.05
N VAL A 495 15.21 -4.98 -5.68
CA VAL A 495 16.48 -4.57 -5.04
C VAL A 495 16.34 -3.17 -4.49
N GLU A 496 16.67 -3.01 -3.21
CA GLU A 496 16.86 -1.71 -2.56
C GLU A 496 18.35 -1.51 -2.31
N ILE A 497 18.90 -0.38 -2.75
CA ILE A 497 20.32 -0.02 -2.57
C ILE A 497 20.38 1.36 -1.91
N GLU A 498 20.94 1.42 -0.71
CA GLU A 498 21.15 2.69 0.00
C GLU A 498 21.96 3.69 -0.86
N GLY A 499 21.43 4.91 -1.01
CA GLY A 499 22.05 5.97 -1.82
C GLY A 499 21.74 5.94 -3.32
N VAL A 500 21.15 4.87 -3.86
CA VAL A 500 20.74 4.77 -5.28
C VAL A 500 19.22 4.75 -5.39
N HIS A 501 18.65 5.62 -6.23
CA HIS A 501 17.21 5.62 -6.50
C HIS A 501 16.88 4.51 -7.50
N VAL A 502 16.24 3.45 -7.02
CA VAL A 502 15.70 2.34 -7.82
C VAL A 502 14.17 2.47 -7.86
N GLY A 503 13.59 2.60 -9.05
CA GLY A 503 12.16 2.86 -9.26
C GLY A 503 11.88 3.30 -10.69
N PHE A 504 10.63 3.21 -11.15
CA PHE A 504 10.28 3.52 -12.54
C PHE A 504 10.17 5.03 -12.81
N ARG A 505 10.16 5.42 -14.08
CA ARG A 505 10.00 6.82 -14.54
C ARG A 505 8.68 7.07 -15.28
N ARG A 506 8.09 6.02 -15.85
CA ARG A 506 6.88 6.04 -16.67
C ARG A 506 6.13 4.72 -16.56
N ALA A 507 4.88 4.69 -17.02
CA ALA A 507 4.01 3.53 -16.92
C ALA A 507 4.26 2.52 -18.07
N SER A 508 3.34 1.56 -18.26
CA SER A 508 3.24 0.81 -19.52
C SER A 508 2.44 1.60 -20.57
N ARG A 509 2.80 1.46 -21.85
CA ARG A 509 2.09 2.05 -22.99
C ARG A 509 1.79 0.97 -24.06
N PRO A 510 0.75 1.13 -24.91
CA PRO A 510 0.47 0.22 -26.03
C PRO A 510 1.59 0.20 -27.09
N ASN A 511 1.69 -0.89 -27.87
CA ASN A 511 2.64 -0.92 -29.00
C ASN A 511 2.29 0.11 -30.08
N GLY A 512 3.26 0.93 -30.47
CA GLY A 512 3.12 1.94 -31.52
C GLY A 512 2.35 3.18 -31.07
N SER A 513 2.34 3.48 -29.76
CA SER A 513 1.79 4.72 -29.20
C SER A 513 2.75 5.90 -29.26
N ASP A 514 4.05 5.64 -29.38
CA ASP A 514 5.10 6.66 -29.38
C ASP A 514 5.79 6.75 -30.74
N GLU A 515 6.34 7.92 -31.06
CA GLU A 515 7.25 8.07 -32.21
C GLU A 515 8.58 7.39 -31.93
N ALA A 516 9.26 6.95 -33.00
CA ALA A 516 10.59 6.35 -32.91
C ALA A 516 11.67 7.44 -32.71
N SER A 517 11.69 8.08 -31.54
CA SER A 517 12.59 9.21 -31.22
C SER A 517 13.19 9.04 -29.82
N TRP A 518 14.39 9.60 -29.61
CA TRP A 518 14.95 9.77 -28.25
C TRP A 518 14.43 11.03 -27.54
N ASP A 519 13.81 11.95 -28.26
CA ASP A 519 13.02 13.03 -27.65
C ASP A 519 11.63 12.49 -27.31
N PHE A 520 11.42 12.16 -26.03
CA PHE A 520 10.16 11.67 -25.50
C PHE A 520 9.17 12.77 -25.12
N GLY A 521 9.55 14.06 -25.28
CA GLY A 521 8.72 15.20 -24.88
C GLY A 521 8.46 15.27 -23.35
N PRO A 522 7.38 15.94 -22.93
CA PRO A 522 6.96 15.93 -21.53
C PRO A 522 6.44 14.54 -21.12
N GLU A 523 6.75 14.12 -19.89
CA GLU A 523 6.22 12.86 -19.35
C GLU A 523 4.75 13.05 -18.92
N GLU A 524 3.85 12.37 -19.62
CA GLU A 524 2.40 12.35 -19.33
C GLU A 524 2.05 11.32 -18.26
N ASP A 525 2.89 10.29 -18.12
CA ASP A 525 2.74 9.21 -17.16
C ASP A 525 3.24 9.69 -15.80
N TYR A 526 2.38 9.63 -14.78
CA TYR A 526 2.75 9.95 -13.41
C TYR A 526 2.44 8.78 -12.49
N LEU A 527 3.32 8.55 -11.51
CA LEU A 527 3.00 7.70 -10.37
C LEU A 527 1.73 8.29 -9.74
N VAL A 528 0.69 7.47 -9.54
CA VAL A 528 -0.46 7.92 -8.75
C VAL A 528 0.03 8.01 -7.31
N GLU A 529 0.55 9.18 -6.96
CA GLU A 529 0.85 9.57 -5.59
C GLU A 529 -0.46 9.69 -4.82
N VAL A 530 -0.96 8.51 -4.45
CA VAL A 530 -1.82 8.36 -3.30
C VAL A 530 -1.14 9.06 -2.10
N PRO A 531 -1.84 9.92 -1.33
CA PRO A 531 -1.21 11.08 -0.68
C PRO A 531 -0.30 10.80 0.53
N TRP A 532 0.08 9.54 0.71
CA TRP A 532 0.83 9.00 1.84
C TRP A 532 2.35 8.89 1.62
N MET A 533 2.86 9.18 0.42
CA MET A 533 4.30 9.09 0.13
C MET A 533 5.13 10.31 0.58
N ASN A 534 4.80 10.88 1.74
CA ASN A 534 5.67 11.79 2.51
C ASN A 534 5.83 11.32 3.97
N GLY A 535 6.14 10.03 4.12
CA GLY A 535 6.56 9.40 5.37
C GLY A 535 7.46 8.21 5.06
N GLY A 536 8.60 8.12 5.76
CA GLY A 536 9.41 6.91 5.76
C GLY A 536 8.76 5.82 6.63
N ASP A 537 9.18 4.58 6.41
CA ASP A 537 8.77 3.36 7.11
C ASP A 537 7.35 2.85 6.77
N GLY A 538 7.30 1.65 6.18
CA GLY A 538 6.08 1.08 5.62
C GLY A 538 5.09 0.61 6.67
N GLN A 539 3.91 1.24 6.69
CA GLN A 539 2.73 0.74 7.40
C GLN A 539 1.49 0.76 6.48
N TYR A 540 0.48 0.00 6.90
CA TYR A 540 -0.78 -0.21 6.19
C TYR A 540 -1.64 1.06 6.20
N GLU A 541 -1.77 1.72 5.05
CA GLU A 541 -2.69 2.85 4.86
C GLU A 541 -4.14 2.37 4.81
N GLY A 542 -4.87 2.60 5.90
CA GLY A 542 -6.27 2.21 6.06
C GLY A 542 -7.27 3.12 5.33
N LEU A 543 -8.46 3.32 5.93
CA LEU A 543 -9.54 4.13 5.33
C LEU A 543 -9.23 5.64 5.41
N GLY A 544 -8.46 6.13 4.44
CA GLY A 544 -8.07 7.53 4.30
C GLY A 544 -9.23 8.51 4.03
N GLN A 545 -8.89 9.77 3.76
CA GLN A 545 -9.85 10.89 3.71
C GLN A 545 -11.02 10.71 2.74
N ASP A 546 -10.85 9.98 1.65
CA ASP A 546 -11.93 9.74 0.68
C ASP A 546 -13.02 8.78 1.19
N PHE A 547 -12.76 8.01 2.26
CA PHE A 547 -13.83 7.36 3.01
C PHE A 547 -14.68 8.40 3.77
N THR A 548 -14.04 9.32 4.49
CA THR A 548 -14.73 10.40 5.23
C THR A 548 -15.58 11.28 4.30
N LYS A 549 -15.03 11.69 3.14
CA LYS A 549 -15.77 12.45 2.11
C LYS A 549 -17.02 11.68 1.63
N ARG A 550 -16.92 10.36 1.42
CA ARG A 550 -18.06 9.52 1.00
C ARG A 550 -19.13 9.41 2.09
N VAL A 551 -18.74 9.30 3.37
CA VAL A 551 -19.71 9.32 4.49
C VAL A 551 -20.43 10.66 4.56
N ILE A 552 -19.70 11.79 4.45
CA ILE A 552 -20.30 13.14 4.43
C ILE A 552 -21.23 13.33 3.21
N ALA A 553 -20.84 12.82 2.04
CA ALA A 553 -21.62 12.90 0.81
C ALA A 553 -22.90 12.04 0.83
N SER A 554 -23.05 11.10 1.78
CA SER A 554 -24.26 10.26 1.91
C SER A 554 -25.50 11.02 2.42
N MET A 555 -25.32 12.24 2.95
CA MET A 555 -26.43 13.08 3.43
C MET A 555 -27.28 13.60 2.25
N SER A 556 -28.59 13.29 2.27
CA SER A 556 -29.59 13.77 1.30
C SER A 556 -29.65 15.31 1.23
N ASP A 557 -29.82 15.87 0.03
CA ASP A 557 -29.93 17.32 -0.21
C ASP A 557 -31.08 17.99 0.57
N GLU A 558 -32.09 17.23 0.99
CA GLU A 558 -33.19 17.69 1.86
C GLU A 558 -32.77 17.93 3.32
N THR A 559 -31.56 17.52 3.71
CA THR A 559 -31.03 17.67 5.08
C THR A 559 -30.92 19.16 5.47
N ASN A 560 -31.48 19.53 6.62
CA ASN A 560 -31.42 20.90 7.15
C ASN A 560 -29.97 21.47 7.08
N PRO A 561 -29.75 22.67 6.51
CA PRO A 561 -28.40 23.19 6.26
C PRO A 561 -27.51 23.30 7.51
N ARG A 562 -28.09 23.66 8.67
CA ARG A 562 -27.34 23.74 9.93
C ARG A 562 -27.00 22.36 10.47
N LEU A 563 -27.91 21.40 10.36
CA LEU A 563 -27.66 20.01 10.75
C LEU A 563 -26.56 19.39 9.87
N ARG A 564 -26.62 19.59 8.55
CA ARG A 564 -25.59 19.16 7.60
C ARG A 564 -24.22 19.75 7.96
N GLN A 565 -24.15 21.05 8.29
CA GLN A 565 -22.90 21.70 8.70
C GLN A 565 -22.31 21.08 9.97
N VAL A 566 -23.13 20.85 11.00
CA VAL A 566 -22.70 20.28 12.28
C VAL A 566 -22.25 18.83 12.10
N LEU A 567 -23.05 17.99 11.44
CA LEU A 567 -22.72 16.57 11.27
C LEU A 567 -21.55 16.35 10.31
N ALA A 568 -21.41 17.12 9.23
CA ALA A 568 -20.24 17.03 8.36
C ALA A 568 -18.93 17.30 9.12
N SER A 569 -18.91 18.36 9.96
CA SER A 569 -17.76 18.70 10.78
C SER A 569 -17.50 17.63 11.85
N LEU A 570 -18.53 17.12 12.53
CA LEU A 570 -18.39 16.05 13.52
C LEU A 570 -17.83 14.76 12.90
N ILE A 571 -18.37 14.32 11.76
CA ILE A 571 -17.89 13.12 11.04
C ILE A 571 -16.43 13.31 10.62
N GLN A 572 -16.06 14.48 10.10
CA GLN A 572 -14.69 14.80 9.73
C GLN A 572 -13.75 14.67 10.94
N HIS A 573 -14.03 15.38 12.04
CA HIS A 573 -13.17 15.37 13.22
C HIS A 573 -13.11 14.02 13.93
N VAL A 574 -14.19 13.24 13.98
CA VAL A 574 -14.18 11.90 14.58
C VAL A 574 -13.39 10.90 13.74
N HIS A 575 -13.50 10.97 12.41
CA HIS A 575 -12.68 10.14 11.51
C HIS A 575 -11.20 10.57 11.53
N ASP A 576 -10.92 11.87 11.67
CA ASP A 576 -9.56 12.39 11.80
C ASP A 576 -8.94 11.95 13.12
N PHE A 577 -9.63 12.12 14.25
CA PHE A 577 -9.20 11.58 15.55
C PHE A 577 -8.89 10.09 15.49
N ALA A 578 -9.79 9.27 14.92
CA ALA A 578 -9.60 7.83 14.85
C ALA A 578 -8.37 7.41 14.00
N ARG A 579 -7.96 8.24 13.02
CA ARG A 579 -6.71 8.06 12.27
C ARG A 579 -5.49 8.64 12.97
N GLU A 580 -5.64 9.78 13.64
CA GLU A 580 -4.56 10.46 14.37
C GLU A 580 -3.99 9.60 15.51
N VAL A 581 -4.83 8.77 16.12
CA VAL A 581 -4.44 7.87 17.24
C VAL A 581 -4.34 6.39 16.85
N ASP A 582 -4.46 6.05 15.56
CA ASP A 582 -4.52 4.65 15.05
C ASP A 582 -5.49 3.75 15.84
N LEU A 583 -6.70 4.27 16.08
CA LEU A 583 -7.66 3.73 17.06
C LEU A 583 -7.99 2.25 16.81
N THR A 584 -7.66 1.39 17.77
CA THR A 584 -7.92 -0.06 17.65
C THR A 584 -9.39 -0.43 17.92
N THR A 585 -9.80 -1.60 17.44
CA THR A 585 -11.15 -2.15 17.67
C THR A 585 -11.48 -2.29 19.16
N ASP A 586 -10.49 -2.66 19.98
CA ASP A 586 -10.69 -2.88 21.43
C ASP A 586 -10.84 -1.54 22.17
N GLU A 587 -10.07 -0.51 21.80
CA GLU A 587 -10.20 0.85 22.34
C GLU A 587 -11.51 1.52 21.92
N TRP A 588 -11.91 1.36 20.65
CA TRP A 588 -13.22 1.79 20.17
C TRP A 588 -14.35 1.15 20.97
N LEU A 589 -14.27 -0.17 21.21
CA LEU A 589 -15.26 -0.90 21.99
C LEU A 589 -15.30 -0.43 23.46
N ALA A 590 -14.15 -0.12 24.06
CA ALA A 590 -14.07 0.45 25.41
C ALA A 590 -14.72 1.85 25.49
N GLY A 591 -14.50 2.70 24.49
CA GLY A 591 -15.16 4.01 24.38
C GLY A 591 -16.69 3.88 24.26
N VAL A 592 -17.17 2.96 23.41
CA VAL A 592 -18.60 2.64 23.27
C VAL A 592 -19.19 2.13 24.59
N GLN A 593 -18.47 1.29 25.33
CA GLN A 593 -18.90 0.82 26.65
C GLN A 593 -19.00 1.95 27.68
N MET A 594 -18.06 2.90 27.68
CA MET A 594 -18.10 4.07 28.58
C MET A 594 -19.30 4.98 28.30
N ILE A 595 -19.60 5.26 27.03
CA ILE A 595 -20.79 6.03 26.61
C ILE A 595 -22.08 5.32 27.04
N ASN A 596 -22.16 4.00 26.82
CA ASN A 596 -23.31 3.20 27.23
C ASN A 596 -23.49 3.18 28.76
N TRP A 597 -22.41 3.09 29.54
CA TRP A 597 -22.46 3.14 31.00
C TRP A 597 -22.97 4.51 31.49
N ALA A 598 -22.47 5.62 30.91
CA ALA A 598 -22.96 6.95 31.25
C ALA A 598 -24.46 7.12 30.96
N GLY A 599 -24.94 6.60 29.82
CA GLY A 599 -26.36 6.59 29.50
C GLY A 599 -27.21 5.74 30.47
N GLN A 600 -26.70 4.60 30.93
CA GLN A 600 -27.38 3.72 31.89
C GLN A 600 -27.39 4.25 33.33
N MET A 601 -26.39 5.06 33.68
CA MET A 601 -26.23 5.65 35.02
C MET A 601 -26.91 7.03 35.16
N SER A 602 -27.38 7.61 34.05
CA SER A 602 -28.08 8.89 34.05
C SER A 602 -29.57 8.72 34.36
N ASP A 603 -30.10 9.57 35.24
CA ASP A 603 -31.50 9.62 35.68
C ASP A 603 -31.96 11.09 35.88
N ASP A 604 -33.16 11.29 36.44
CA ASP A 604 -33.73 12.62 36.69
C ASP A 604 -32.94 13.47 37.73
N ARG A 605 -31.93 12.91 38.41
CA ARG A 605 -31.14 13.54 39.47
C ARG A 605 -29.63 13.60 39.18
N ARG A 606 -29.13 12.78 38.24
CA ARG A 606 -27.72 12.67 37.85
C ARG A 606 -27.59 12.50 36.34
N ASN A 607 -26.76 13.32 35.70
CA ASN A 607 -26.45 13.19 34.26
C ASN A 607 -24.96 12.92 34.05
N GLU A 608 -24.58 11.65 33.96
CA GLU A 608 -23.19 11.23 33.67
C GLU A 608 -22.77 11.50 32.22
N GLY A 609 -23.73 11.56 31.29
CA GLY A 609 -23.43 11.97 29.92
C GLY A 609 -22.90 13.40 29.85
N GLN A 610 -23.52 14.31 30.60
CA GLN A 610 -23.05 15.70 30.76
C GLN A 610 -21.73 15.75 31.53
N LEU A 611 -21.60 15.04 32.65
CA LEU A 611 -20.36 15.06 33.44
C LEU A 611 -19.14 14.54 32.65
N LEU A 612 -19.34 13.57 31.73
CA LEU A 612 -18.30 13.16 30.77
C LEU A 612 -17.89 14.29 29.81
N CYS A 613 -18.82 15.12 29.35
CA CYS A 613 -18.52 16.31 28.55
C CYS A 613 -17.80 17.39 29.36
N ASP A 614 -18.15 17.55 30.64
CA ASP A 614 -17.54 18.52 31.55
C ASP A 614 -16.06 18.19 31.81
N VAL A 615 -15.74 16.93 32.13
CA VAL A 615 -14.35 16.54 32.45
C VAL A 615 -13.40 16.59 31.25
N ILE A 616 -13.91 16.57 30.02
CA ILE A 616 -13.12 16.82 28.79
C ILE A 616 -13.14 18.31 28.36
N GLY A 617 -13.81 19.19 29.12
CA GLY A 617 -13.87 20.63 28.86
C GLY A 617 -14.83 21.06 27.75
N LEU A 618 -15.71 20.17 27.27
CA LEU A 618 -16.58 20.46 26.13
C LEU A 618 -17.70 21.46 26.47
N GLU A 619 -18.35 21.36 27.65
CA GLU A 619 -19.38 22.34 28.04
C GLU A 619 -18.76 23.74 28.19
N SER A 620 -17.62 23.85 28.87
CA SER A 620 -16.88 25.10 29.06
C SER A 620 -16.44 25.76 27.74
N LEU A 621 -16.06 24.96 26.72
CA LEU A 621 -15.76 25.46 25.37
C LEU A 621 -17.03 25.92 24.62
N VAL A 622 -18.14 25.17 24.71
CA VAL A 622 -19.42 25.55 24.09
C VAL A 622 -19.98 26.84 24.69
N ASP A 623 -19.84 27.02 26.00
CA ASP A 623 -20.17 28.25 26.73
C ASP A 623 -19.34 29.45 26.22
N ASP A 624 -18.01 29.34 26.16
CA ASP A 624 -17.13 30.39 25.63
C ASP A 624 -17.46 30.75 24.17
N ILE A 625 -17.69 29.76 23.29
CA ILE A 625 -18.12 30.01 21.89
C ILE A 625 -19.44 30.79 21.86
N THR A 626 -20.42 30.39 22.67
CA THR A 626 -21.73 31.02 22.76
C THR A 626 -21.64 32.47 23.24
N ASN A 627 -20.73 32.75 24.17
CA ASN A 627 -20.44 34.10 24.67
C ASN A 627 -19.68 34.97 23.67
N ARG A 628 -18.63 34.44 23.02
CA ARG A 628 -17.82 35.21 22.07
C ARG A 628 -18.67 35.78 20.92
N VAL A 629 -19.73 35.09 20.51
CA VAL A 629 -20.69 35.60 19.53
C VAL A 629 -21.50 36.77 20.10
N ALA A 630 -21.94 36.71 21.36
CA ALA A 630 -22.65 37.82 22.01
C ALA A 630 -21.74 39.06 22.21
N VAL A 631 -20.49 38.85 22.65
CA VAL A 631 -19.48 39.91 22.82
C VAL A 631 -19.14 40.57 21.49
N LYS A 632 -18.95 39.79 20.41
CA LYS A 632 -18.69 40.33 19.05
C LYS A 632 -19.84 41.17 18.49
N ASN A 633 -21.08 40.89 18.90
CA ASN A 633 -22.25 41.68 18.54
C ASN A 633 -22.41 42.96 19.38
N GLY A 634 -21.38 43.33 20.18
CA GLY A 634 -21.33 44.59 20.92
C GLY A 634 -22.11 44.60 22.23
N ASN A 635 -22.54 43.44 22.73
CA ASN A 635 -23.46 43.34 23.87
C ASN A 635 -22.90 42.41 24.97
N PRO A 636 -21.75 42.75 25.61
CA PRO A 636 -21.14 41.93 26.65
C PRO A 636 -21.89 42.09 27.98
N GLY A 637 -22.77 41.14 28.29
CA GLY A 637 -23.28 40.94 29.64
C GLY A 637 -22.24 40.25 30.55
N THR A 638 -22.65 39.91 31.78
CA THR A 638 -21.83 39.10 32.70
C THR A 638 -21.42 37.79 32.03
N ALA A 639 -20.15 37.38 32.24
CA ALA A 639 -19.64 36.13 31.71
C ALA A 639 -20.49 34.95 32.20
N THR A 640 -20.95 34.09 31.29
CA THR A 640 -21.64 32.86 31.67
C THR A 640 -20.62 31.79 32.07
N ALA A 641 -21.12 30.71 32.65
CA ALA A 641 -20.37 29.49 32.94
C ALA A 641 -21.31 28.28 32.88
N ILE A 642 -20.73 27.08 32.93
CA ILE A 642 -21.46 25.80 32.88
C ILE A 642 -22.58 25.73 33.93
N LEU A 643 -23.65 25.03 33.60
CA LEU A 643 -24.78 24.85 34.52
C LEU A 643 -24.43 23.85 35.63
N GLY A 644 -23.74 22.77 35.26
CA GLY A 644 -23.54 21.59 36.10
C GLY A 644 -24.84 20.79 36.33
N PRO A 645 -24.74 19.55 36.84
CA PRO A 645 -25.87 18.62 36.92
C PRO A 645 -26.82 18.86 38.12
N PHE A 646 -26.53 19.83 38.99
CA PHE A 646 -27.19 19.98 40.30
C PHE A 646 -28.21 21.13 40.37
N TRP A 647 -28.66 21.67 39.23
CA TRP A 647 -29.76 22.64 39.21
C TRP A 647 -31.13 21.97 39.40
N ARG A 648 -32.06 22.65 40.07
CA ARG A 648 -33.40 22.15 40.41
C ARG A 648 -34.48 23.17 40.05
N ALA A 649 -35.44 22.75 39.22
CA ALA A 649 -36.55 23.59 38.76
C ALA A 649 -37.57 23.95 39.87
N ASP A 650 -37.60 23.18 40.96
CA ASP A 650 -38.49 23.38 42.11
C ASP A 650 -37.87 24.23 43.24
N THR A 651 -36.76 24.92 42.96
CA THR A 651 -36.07 25.78 43.94
C THR A 651 -36.99 26.86 44.52
N PRO A 652 -37.13 26.96 45.86
CA PRO A 652 -38.13 27.82 46.48
C PRO A 652 -37.79 29.31 46.31
N THR A 653 -38.83 30.11 46.11
CA THR A 653 -38.71 31.59 46.16
C THR A 653 -38.52 32.06 47.59
N ARG A 654 -37.58 32.97 47.82
CA ARG A 654 -37.22 33.54 49.12
C ARG A 654 -37.20 35.08 49.05
N ASP A 655 -37.47 35.72 50.18
CA ASP A 655 -37.45 37.19 50.28
C ASP A 655 -36.03 37.75 50.04
N ASN A 656 -35.96 38.90 49.36
CA ASN A 656 -34.70 39.63 49.16
C ASN A 656 -34.13 40.09 50.53
N GLY A 657 -32.87 39.76 50.82
CA GLY A 657 -32.25 39.84 52.15
C GLY A 657 -32.43 38.59 53.03
N GLY A 658 -33.08 37.54 52.51
CA GLY A 658 -33.27 36.25 53.18
C GLY A 658 -32.01 35.38 53.25
N SER A 659 -32.15 34.12 53.68
CA SER A 659 -31.06 33.15 53.78
C SER A 659 -31.32 31.93 52.91
N ILE A 660 -30.29 31.43 52.22
CA ILE A 660 -30.29 30.07 51.65
C ILE A 660 -29.75 29.02 52.64
N VAL A 661 -28.99 29.44 53.66
CA VAL A 661 -28.56 28.59 54.77
C VAL A 661 -29.78 28.29 55.65
N LEU A 662 -30.30 27.06 55.58
CA LEU A 662 -31.34 26.55 56.49
C LEU A 662 -30.70 25.91 57.72
N GLU A 663 -29.63 25.15 57.50
CA GLU A 663 -28.78 24.57 58.54
C GLU A 663 -27.32 24.91 58.22
N CYS A 664 -26.59 25.40 59.23
CA CYS A 664 -25.20 25.79 59.10
C CYS A 664 -24.31 24.70 59.71
N PRO A 665 -23.41 24.07 58.92
CA PRO A 665 -22.37 23.21 59.45
C PRO A 665 -21.50 23.94 60.49
N ALA A 666 -20.91 23.18 61.43
CA ALA A 666 -20.09 23.73 62.50
C ALA A 666 -18.78 24.40 62.01
N ASP A 667 -18.35 24.08 60.78
CA ASP A 667 -17.20 24.63 60.06
C ASP A 667 -17.60 25.63 58.96
N GLY A 668 -18.89 25.97 58.83
CA GLY A 668 -19.40 26.89 57.81
C GLY A 668 -19.17 28.36 58.17
N GLU A 669 -18.52 29.10 57.27
CA GLU A 669 -18.42 30.57 57.35
C GLU A 669 -19.62 31.22 56.64
N VAL A 670 -20.51 31.92 57.38
CA VAL A 670 -21.66 32.61 56.78
C VAL A 670 -21.23 33.95 56.17
N ALA A 671 -21.60 34.16 54.90
CA ALA A 671 -21.36 35.39 54.14
C ALA A 671 -22.69 36.04 53.71
N PHE A 672 -22.72 37.37 53.64
CA PHE A 672 -23.81 38.12 53.01
C PHE A 672 -23.41 38.50 51.58
N MET A 673 -24.03 37.84 50.59
CA MET A 673 -23.83 38.12 49.17
C MET A 673 -24.86 39.15 48.69
N TYR A 674 -24.44 40.18 47.97
CA TYR A 674 -25.33 41.23 47.45
C TYR A 674 -24.83 41.86 46.16
N GLY A 675 -25.70 42.59 45.46
CA GLY A 675 -25.32 43.29 44.23
C GLY A 675 -26.50 43.92 43.50
N GLN A 676 -26.25 44.35 42.27
CA GLN A 676 -27.24 44.98 41.39
C GLN A 676 -27.26 44.29 40.01
N VAL A 677 -28.47 44.07 39.48
CA VAL A 677 -28.69 43.61 38.10
C VAL A 677 -28.99 44.82 37.22
N THR A 678 -28.27 44.95 36.11
CA THR A 678 -28.33 46.09 35.17
C THR A 678 -28.41 45.61 33.71
N ASP A 679 -28.91 46.45 32.82
CA ASP A 679 -28.86 46.24 31.36
C ASP A 679 -27.45 46.54 30.83
N SER A 680 -26.83 45.62 30.09
CA SER A 680 -25.48 45.80 29.53
C SER A 680 -25.36 46.92 28.49
N ASN A 681 -26.46 47.32 27.85
CA ASN A 681 -26.46 48.38 26.84
C ASN A 681 -26.73 49.78 27.43
N THR A 682 -27.61 49.88 28.41
CA THR A 682 -28.05 51.18 28.97
C THR A 682 -27.45 51.50 30.34
N GLY A 683 -27.02 50.48 31.09
CA GLY A 683 -26.61 50.60 32.49
C GLY A 683 -27.76 50.78 33.49
N GLU A 684 -29.01 50.80 33.02
CA GLU A 684 -30.18 50.99 33.86
C GLU A 684 -30.47 49.75 34.74
N PRO A 685 -31.02 49.90 35.96
CA PRO A 685 -31.34 48.78 36.82
C PRO A 685 -32.49 47.91 36.28
N VAL A 686 -32.35 46.58 36.41
CA VAL A 686 -33.37 45.61 36.02
C VAL A 686 -34.15 45.15 37.24
N ALA A 687 -35.29 45.81 37.50
CA ALA A 687 -36.23 45.43 38.55
C ALA A 687 -36.92 44.08 38.27
N LYS A 688 -37.21 43.31 39.33
CA LYS A 688 -37.90 42.01 39.26
C LYS A 688 -37.20 40.95 38.39
N ALA A 689 -35.90 41.11 38.14
CA ALA A 689 -35.06 40.02 37.63
C ALA A 689 -35.00 38.92 38.70
N SER A 690 -35.17 37.65 38.30
CA SER A 690 -35.01 36.53 39.22
C SER A 690 -33.55 36.11 39.29
N VAL A 691 -33.00 36.01 40.49
CA VAL A 691 -31.66 35.49 40.79
C VAL A 691 -31.84 34.16 41.52
N ASP A 692 -31.64 33.06 40.79
CA ASP A 692 -31.68 31.69 41.31
C ASP A 692 -30.24 31.27 41.70
N VAL A 693 -30.05 30.76 42.92
CA VAL A 693 -28.72 30.47 43.49
C VAL A 693 -28.69 29.09 44.16
N TRP A 694 -27.58 28.37 43.95
CA TRP A 694 -27.30 27.11 44.66
C TRP A 694 -25.79 26.89 44.87
N GLN A 695 -25.44 26.16 45.93
CA GLN A 695 -24.07 25.77 46.27
C GLN A 695 -24.03 24.44 47.06
N ALA A 696 -22.86 23.81 47.12
CA ALA A 696 -22.61 22.69 48.02
C ALA A 696 -22.43 23.14 49.48
N SER A 697 -22.66 22.22 50.42
CA SER A 697 -22.36 22.38 51.85
C SER A 697 -20.86 22.15 52.13
N THR A 698 -20.39 22.37 53.36
CA THR A 698 -18.96 22.26 53.72
C THR A 698 -18.39 20.85 53.50
N ASN A 699 -19.24 19.81 53.60
CA ASN A 699 -18.92 18.43 53.26
C ASN A 699 -18.75 18.15 51.75
N GLY A 700 -19.01 19.14 50.89
CA GLY A 700 -18.87 19.04 49.44
C GLY A 700 -20.06 18.43 48.71
N LEU A 701 -21.19 18.23 49.38
CA LEU A 701 -22.42 17.69 48.77
C LEU A 701 -23.51 18.76 48.67
N TYR A 702 -24.26 18.71 47.56
CA TYR A 702 -25.56 19.39 47.45
C TYR A 702 -26.63 18.55 48.16
N GLU A 703 -27.67 19.18 48.71
CA GLU A 703 -28.74 18.49 49.46
C GLU A 703 -29.37 17.29 48.70
N GLN A 704 -29.52 17.37 47.38
CA GLN A 704 -30.05 16.26 46.57
C GLN A 704 -29.18 15.00 46.56
N GLN A 705 -27.94 15.09 47.05
CA GLN A 705 -26.98 13.99 47.21
C GLN A 705 -26.83 13.54 48.68
N ASP A 706 -27.40 14.29 49.62
CA ASP A 706 -27.10 14.21 51.05
C ASP A 706 -28.38 14.20 51.88
N ALA A 707 -28.79 13.00 52.29
CA ALA A 707 -30.03 12.78 53.02
C ALA A 707 -30.03 13.38 54.45
N ASP A 708 -28.87 13.79 54.97
CA ASP A 708 -28.76 14.46 56.27
C ASP A 708 -28.96 15.99 56.16
N GLN A 709 -29.03 16.57 54.95
CA GLN A 709 -29.35 17.98 54.74
C GLN A 709 -30.87 18.23 54.64
N PRO A 710 -31.37 19.39 55.13
CA PRO A 710 -32.76 19.79 54.89
C PRO A 710 -33.06 19.97 53.40
N GLU A 711 -34.26 19.58 52.97
CA GLU A 711 -34.76 19.80 51.61
C GLU A 711 -34.64 21.28 51.20
N HIS A 712 -34.04 21.54 50.04
CA HIS A 712 -33.71 22.88 49.53
C HIS A 712 -32.75 23.72 50.41
N ASN A 713 -31.93 23.09 51.26
CA ASN A 713 -30.79 23.76 51.92
C ASN A 713 -29.80 24.30 50.87
N LEU A 714 -29.22 25.48 51.14
CA LEU A 714 -28.25 26.16 50.26
C LEU A 714 -28.75 26.43 48.83
N ARG A 715 -30.09 26.54 48.67
CA ARG A 715 -30.77 26.89 47.41
C ARG A 715 -31.83 27.96 47.62
N GLY A 716 -32.02 28.85 46.64
CA GLY A 716 -33.14 29.79 46.68
C GLY A 716 -33.24 30.70 45.45
N LYS A 717 -34.46 31.13 45.14
CA LYS A 717 -34.76 32.08 44.07
C LYS A 717 -35.21 33.42 44.65
N PHE A 718 -34.47 34.47 44.34
CA PHE A 718 -34.71 35.84 44.80
C PHE A 718 -35.19 36.71 43.64
N PHE A 719 -35.80 37.86 43.94
CA PHE A 719 -36.19 38.85 42.95
C PHE A 719 -35.59 40.22 43.31
N THR A 720 -35.07 40.93 42.32
CA THR A 720 -34.48 42.26 42.51
C THR A 720 -35.54 43.31 42.90
N ASP A 721 -35.14 44.29 43.71
CA ASP A 721 -35.97 45.44 44.04
C ASP A 721 -36.14 46.42 42.86
N ASP A 722 -36.86 47.52 43.07
CA ASP A 722 -37.12 48.51 42.01
C ASP A 722 -35.84 49.25 41.55
N GLU A 723 -34.78 49.25 42.37
CA GLU A 723 -33.43 49.69 42.00
C GLU A 723 -32.53 48.54 41.50
N GLY A 724 -33.09 47.37 41.14
CA GLY A 724 -32.37 46.24 40.58
C GLY A 724 -31.45 45.49 41.56
N ARG A 725 -31.54 45.76 42.87
CA ARG A 725 -30.64 45.18 43.89
C ARG A 725 -31.14 43.83 44.41
N TYR A 726 -30.20 42.95 44.73
CA TYR A 726 -30.45 41.70 45.43
C TYR A 726 -29.46 41.50 46.58
N GLY A 727 -29.82 40.67 47.55
CA GLY A 727 -28.89 40.11 48.52
C GLY A 727 -29.47 38.93 49.30
N PHE A 728 -28.60 38.09 49.84
CA PHE A 728 -28.96 36.93 50.66
C PHE A 728 -27.79 36.44 51.51
N TYR A 729 -28.09 35.73 52.60
CA TYR A 729 -27.10 35.01 53.40
C TYR A 729 -26.83 33.63 52.76
N CYS A 730 -25.55 33.35 52.52
CA CYS A 730 -25.04 32.11 51.96
C CYS A 730 -23.87 31.58 52.81
N LEU A 731 -23.35 30.40 52.49
CA LEU A 731 -22.06 29.97 53.04
C LEU A 731 -20.94 30.41 52.09
N ARG A 732 -19.78 30.76 52.63
CA ARG A 732 -18.56 30.78 51.85
C ARG A 732 -18.34 29.36 51.30
N PRO A 733 -18.22 29.17 49.98
CA PRO A 733 -18.15 27.83 49.40
C PRO A 733 -16.84 27.14 49.79
N THR A 734 -16.84 25.80 49.80
CA THR A 734 -15.65 24.96 49.93
C THR A 734 -15.38 24.20 48.62
N PRO A 735 -14.12 23.81 48.33
CA PRO A 735 -13.83 22.98 47.17
C PRO A 735 -14.33 21.55 47.39
N TYR A 736 -14.92 20.93 46.36
CA TYR A 736 -15.55 19.61 46.46
C TYR A 736 -15.26 18.72 45.25
N PRO A 737 -15.22 17.39 45.39
CA PRO A 737 -15.03 16.47 44.28
C PRO A 737 -16.33 16.27 43.48
N VAL A 738 -16.24 16.21 42.15
CA VAL A 738 -17.31 15.62 41.33
C VAL A 738 -17.47 14.13 41.66
N PRO A 739 -18.65 13.51 41.46
CA PRO A 739 -18.87 12.09 41.70
C PRO A 739 -17.85 11.21 40.96
N ASP A 740 -17.13 10.35 41.70
CA ASP A 740 -16.04 9.53 41.17
C ASP A 740 -16.38 8.03 40.99
N ASP A 741 -17.58 7.63 41.39
CA ASP A 741 -18.16 6.28 41.25
C ASP A 741 -18.65 5.95 39.84
N GLY A 742 -18.74 6.96 38.96
CA GLY A 742 -19.25 6.85 37.59
C GLY A 742 -18.17 6.80 36.49
N PRO A 743 -18.59 6.77 35.21
CA PRO A 743 -17.67 6.78 34.07
C PRO A 743 -16.81 8.05 34.00
N ALA A 744 -17.33 9.22 34.41
CA ALA A 744 -16.52 10.44 34.47
C ALA A 744 -15.41 10.36 35.53
N GLY A 745 -15.71 9.81 36.71
CA GLY A 745 -14.73 9.46 37.74
C GLY A 745 -13.66 8.49 37.26
N LYS A 746 -14.09 7.44 36.55
CA LYS A 746 -13.19 6.47 35.93
C LYS A 746 -12.28 7.12 34.88
N LEU A 747 -12.80 8.04 34.07
CA LEU A 747 -12.01 8.79 33.08
C LEU A 747 -11.00 9.73 33.74
N LEU A 748 -11.40 10.50 34.77
CA LEU A 748 -10.49 11.34 35.56
C LEU A 748 -9.34 10.51 36.17
N SER A 749 -9.66 9.33 36.74
CA SER A 749 -8.67 8.40 37.28
C SER A 749 -7.69 7.89 36.22
N LEU A 750 -8.17 7.56 35.01
CA LEU A 750 -7.31 7.15 33.88
C LEU A 750 -6.43 8.29 33.36
N LEU A 751 -6.91 9.54 33.41
CA LEU A 751 -6.16 10.74 33.05
C LEU A 751 -5.23 11.23 34.18
N HIS A 752 -5.18 10.54 35.32
CA HIS A 752 -4.48 10.97 36.54
C HIS A 752 -4.88 12.38 37.05
N ARG A 753 -6.11 12.81 36.76
CA ARG A 753 -6.68 14.09 37.21
C ARG A 753 -7.50 13.90 38.48
N HIS A 754 -7.56 14.95 39.31
CA HIS A 754 -8.38 14.93 40.51
C HIS A 754 -9.84 15.31 40.22
N PRO A 755 -10.82 14.84 41.00
CA PRO A 755 -12.23 15.21 40.83
C PRO A 755 -12.57 16.61 41.37
N TYR A 756 -11.68 17.26 42.13
CA TYR A 756 -11.98 18.52 42.82
C TYR A 756 -12.28 19.68 41.86
N ARG A 757 -13.37 20.39 42.17
CA ARG A 757 -13.69 21.72 41.67
C ARG A 757 -13.31 22.76 42.74
N PRO A 758 -12.89 23.98 42.35
CA PRO A 758 -12.69 25.08 43.30
C PRO A 758 -14.02 25.47 43.97
N ALA A 759 -13.92 26.15 45.11
CA ALA A 759 -15.06 26.69 45.84
C ALA A 759 -15.86 27.69 44.98
N HIS A 760 -17.13 27.40 44.69
CA HIS A 760 -18.00 28.26 43.89
C HIS A 760 -19.46 28.29 44.35
N ILE A 761 -20.18 29.32 43.89
CA ILE A 761 -21.64 29.47 44.01
C ILE A 761 -22.21 29.63 42.60
N HIS A 762 -23.24 28.87 42.26
CA HIS A 762 -23.94 28.96 40.98
C HIS A 762 -25.05 30.02 41.00
N LEU A 763 -25.30 30.65 39.85
CA LEU A 763 -26.28 31.71 39.65
C LEU A 763 -27.00 31.53 38.31
N ILE A 764 -28.33 31.61 38.28
CA ILE A 764 -29.10 31.86 37.05
C ILE A 764 -29.86 33.17 37.21
N VAL A 765 -29.63 34.11 36.31
CA VAL A 765 -30.34 35.40 36.30
C VAL A 765 -31.18 35.53 35.03
N GLN A 766 -32.45 35.84 35.22
CA GLN A 766 -33.45 35.94 34.15
C GLN A 766 -34.35 37.16 34.37
N SER A 767 -34.70 37.84 33.28
CA SER A 767 -35.73 38.88 33.28
C SER A 767 -36.44 38.92 31.93
N HIS A 768 -37.69 39.41 31.91
CA HIS A 768 -38.46 39.49 30.67
C HIS A 768 -37.85 40.54 29.73
N GLY A 769 -37.65 40.18 28.46
CA GLY A 769 -36.94 41.01 27.47
C GLY A 769 -35.41 40.89 27.50
N PHE A 770 -34.85 40.09 28.41
CA PHE A 770 -33.41 39.87 28.52
C PHE A 770 -33.02 38.41 28.24
N LYS A 771 -31.82 38.21 27.71
CA LYS A 771 -31.22 36.89 27.53
C LYS A 771 -30.82 36.37 28.91
N PRO A 772 -31.20 35.14 29.30
CA PRO A 772 -30.83 34.58 30.59
C PRO A 772 -29.31 34.35 30.68
N VAL A 773 -28.76 34.55 31.88
CA VAL A 773 -27.34 34.33 32.22
C VAL A 773 -27.28 33.19 33.22
N THR A 774 -26.66 32.07 32.84
CA THR A 774 -26.20 31.03 33.76
C THR A 774 -24.74 31.30 34.07
N THR A 775 -24.33 31.37 35.32
CA THR A 775 -22.93 31.62 35.69
C THR A 775 -22.61 31.01 37.05
N GLN A 776 -21.34 31.06 37.44
CA GLN A 776 -20.88 30.70 38.77
C GLN A 776 -19.71 31.59 39.15
N ILE A 777 -19.57 31.87 40.44
CA ILE A 777 -18.51 32.72 40.99
C ILE A 777 -17.57 31.90 41.87
N PHE A 778 -16.28 32.22 41.86
CA PHE A 778 -15.23 31.43 42.51
C PHE A 778 -14.50 32.22 43.59
N ASP A 779 -14.26 31.64 44.78
CA ASP A 779 -13.45 32.30 45.82
C ASP A 779 -11.97 32.38 45.39
N GLU A 780 -11.41 33.59 45.34
CA GLU A 780 -9.99 33.87 45.00
C GLU A 780 -8.99 33.10 45.89
N LYS A 781 -9.41 32.66 47.08
CA LYS A 781 -8.59 31.90 48.05
C LYS A 781 -8.72 30.38 47.88
N SER A 782 -9.48 29.92 46.89
CA SER A 782 -9.70 28.50 46.63
C SER A 782 -8.46 27.82 46.04
N LYS A 783 -8.18 26.60 46.51
CA LYS A 783 -6.98 25.84 46.14
C LYS A 783 -6.92 25.41 44.66
N TYR A 784 -8.06 25.21 44.02
CA TYR A 784 -8.18 24.56 42.71
C TYR A 784 -8.61 25.52 41.59
N LEU A 785 -8.29 26.82 41.69
CA LEU A 785 -8.64 27.81 40.66
C LEU A 785 -7.91 27.52 39.33
N ASP A 786 -6.63 27.18 39.40
CA ASP A 786 -5.79 26.92 38.23
C ASP A 786 -5.94 25.49 37.65
N ASP A 787 -6.70 24.62 38.32
CA ASP A 787 -6.85 23.18 37.99
C ASP A 787 -8.27 22.67 38.29
N ASP A 788 -9.31 23.38 37.85
CA ASP A 788 -10.70 22.93 37.97
C ASP A 788 -10.93 21.65 37.15
N SER A 789 -11.50 20.61 37.76
CA SER A 789 -11.75 19.31 37.10
C SER A 789 -12.64 19.41 35.84
N VAL A 790 -13.40 20.50 35.70
CA VAL A 790 -14.30 20.79 34.56
C VAL A 790 -13.97 22.10 33.82
N PHE A 791 -12.82 22.71 34.10
CA PHE A 791 -12.29 23.88 33.37
C PHE A 791 -13.22 25.10 33.28
N ALA A 792 -14.02 25.37 34.31
CA ALA A 792 -15.08 26.37 34.25
C ALA A 792 -14.74 27.70 34.95
N VAL A 793 -13.52 27.83 35.49
CA VAL A 793 -12.96 29.06 36.07
C VAL A 793 -12.66 30.08 34.98
N LYS A 794 -12.97 31.35 35.25
CA LYS A 794 -12.62 32.51 34.41
C LYS A 794 -12.24 33.66 35.34
N ASP A 795 -11.19 34.41 35.02
CA ASP A 795 -10.71 35.53 35.86
C ASP A 795 -11.81 36.53 36.23
N ALA A 796 -12.73 36.80 35.30
CA ALA A 796 -13.87 37.72 35.49
C ALA A 796 -14.96 37.19 36.44
N LEU A 797 -14.88 35.92 36.86
CA LEU A 797 -15.80 35.24 37.78
C LEU A 797 -15.15 34.95 39.15
N THR A 798 -13.87 35.28 39.32
CA THR A 798 -13.17 35.17 40.60
C THR A 798 -13.55 36.36 41.50
N VAL A 799 -13.88 36.08 42.76
CA VAL A 799 -14.38 37.05 43.73
C VAL A 799 -13.66 36.94 45.08
N SER A 800 -13.55 38.07 45.79
CA SER A 800 -12.97 38.14 47.14
C SER A 800 -14.08 38.21 48.19
N PHE A 801 -14.02 37.32 49.18
CA PHE A 801 -14.81 37.45 50.41
C PHE A 801 -14.08 38.35 51.41
N THR A 802 -14.73 39.45 51.81
CA THR A 802 -14.19 40.46 52.73
C THR A 802 -14.87 40.40 54.10
N GLU A 803 -14.22 40.92 55.15
CA GLU A 803 -14.76 40.95 56.51
C GLU A 803 -15.97 41.91 56.60
N ARG A 804 -17.09 41.41 57.14
CA ARG A 804 -18.31 42.19 57.36
C ARG A 804 -18.42 42.58 58.83
N THR A 805 -18.44 43.88 59.11
CA THR A 805 -18.56 44.40 60.48
C THR A 805 -19.98 44.91 60.76
N GLY A 806 -20.50 44.62 61.95
CA GLY A 806 -21.81 45.08 62.41
C GLY A 806 -23.01 44.20 62.05
N ASP A 807 -22.80 43.06 61.40
CA ASP A 807 -23.85 42.06 61.14
C ASP A 807 -23.68 40.85 62.07
N ALA A 808 -24.72 40.53 62.84
CA ALA A 808 -24.67 39.42 63.80
C ALA A 808 -24.85 38.04 63.14
N LYS A 809 -25.19 37.98 61.85
CA LYS A 809 -25.47 36.72 61.12
C LYS A 809 -24.34 36.30 60.17
N ALA A 810 -23.48 37.22 59.75
CA ALA A 810 -22.42 36.95 58.78
C ALA A 810 -21.14 37.70 59.16
N GLY A 811 -20.02 36.96 59.26
CA GLY A 811 -18.69 37.55 59.45
C GLY A 811 -18.03 37.99 58.14
N LEU A 812 -18.60 37.59 57.00
CA LEU A 812 -18.10 37.88 55.66
C LEU A 812 -19.16 38.55 54.78
N GLU A 813 -18.71 39.25 53.75
CA GLU A 813 -19.56 39.76 52.67
C GLU A 813 -18.93 39.58 51.29
N LEU A 814 -19.79 39.64 50.29
CA LEU A 814 -19.44 39.54 48.88
C LEU A 814 -20.33 40.47 48.05
N GLN A 815 -19.74 41.43 47.34
CA GLN A 815 -20.45 42.22 46.34
C GLN A 815 -20.24 41.63 44.93
N TYR A 816 -21.32 41.36 44.20
CA TYR A 816 -21.26 40.86 42.81
C TYR A 816 -22.37 41.51 41.96
N ASN A 817 -21.99 42.29 40.94
CA ASN A 817 -22.95 42.97 40.06
C ASN A 817 -23.13 42.17 38.76
N ILE A 818 -24.36 42.17 38.22
CA ILE A 818 -24.74 41.33 37.09
C ILE A 818 -25.28 42.22 35.96
N GLN A 819 -24.86 41.92 34.74
CA GLN A 819 -25.26 42.62 33.52
C GLN A 819 -26.00 41.66 32.59
N LEU A 820 -27.25 41.99 32.27
CA LEU A 820 -28.09 41.23 31.35
C LEU A 820 -28.11 41.88 29.97
N ALA A 821 -27.87 41.09 28.94
CA ALA A 821 -28.02 41.52 27.55
C ALA A 821 -29.49 41.44 27.11
N PRO A 822 -30.08 42.49 26.50
CA PRO A 822 -31.44 42.42 25.97
C PRO A 822 -31.56 41.39 24.83
N LEU A 823 -32.75 40.80 24.70
CA LEU A 823 -33.11 39.93 23.57
C LEU A 823 -33.22 40.78 22.28
N GLN A 824 -32.58 40.32 21.20
CA GLN A 824 -32.72 40.88 19.85
C GLN A 824 -33.96 40.32 19.13
#